data_AF-A0A486XKU3-F1
#
_entry.id   AF-A0A486XKU3-F1
#
_cell.length_a   1.000
_cell.length_b   1.000
_cell.length_c   1.000
_cell.angle_alpha   90.00
_cell.angle_beta   90.00
_cell.angle_gamma   90.00
#
_symmetry.space_group_name_H-M   'P 1'
#
loop_
_entity.id
_entity.type
_entity.pdbx_description
1 polymer ?
#
loop_
_entity_poly.entity_id
_entity_poly.type
_entity_poly.pdbx_seq_one_letter_code
_entity_poly.pdbx_strand_id
1 'polypeptide(L)'
;MIKAIIRWSVQNPLLVLLSTLALALFGYQASQQIKLDALPDLSDVQVIIKTSYSGQTPETVEQQVSYPLSTALLAVPKAKAVRSFSMPNDSYLYVIFEDGTDPYWARSRVLEYLQTVELPTGAKATLGPDASGVGWIFQYALTAPDSDMSLQQLTSLQQFYLTPELQSVAGVSEVATIGGMARTYQLQLEPRLMRAYNVTLAQVINAINNHNQQQGGSVIEVAETELLVQAGDYIQSLSDLAAVPLGVRNSADYPLTLADIGTVQQVPAARRGIAELNGEGEVVAGIIVMRHGENALSTINAVKHKLAQLKNGLPDGVQLVTVYDRSELIENTVSNLSQKLLEEMAVVALVCLLFLLHARSALVAVISLPLALLASILLMQLLGINANVMSLGGIAIAIGALVDAAIVMVEHGHKKLEQARAGGRQLSKTEFRQTIIDACLDVGPALFFSLLVITVSFLPVFMLEAQEGRLFAPLAYTKTFAMAAAAILAITLIPVLMLYFLRGKIPSEQKNPLSRGLIALYTPLLKLCLRFPKTLVLLSVLALASSLLPWQRLSSEFMPAFAEGDLLYMPTTLPGLSPATAAKLLQQTDRLIKTVPEVEAVLGKSGRANTATDPAPLTMLETSIKLKPQSQWRQGITLNDIIAELDAVVQVPGLTNAWLPPIKTRIDMLSTGIRTPVGVRVSGPDLATISAVAQQLEAEIKPLPGSRSVFAERAEDGLYLQITPDLSQLGRYGITLAELQQYVAFAIGGAPVAQSIQGRERYDISLRFPRDYRSHPDDIRRLPLQSRDGAYVLLEQVASVEVQQGPVMIRAENARLTSWVYIDLLPDTELGNYISQLQQLLAQQRFPAQVSVSLGGQYDYMQRVTERLQQLVPFTLLLIVVLLYLTFRQFSDVLLVLITLPFALSGSLWLLYLLDYQLSVAVAVGLIALSGVAAEFAVVMLLYLKRAVEDIQPQNQQQLWQAIMQGAVQRVRPKAMTVLTIIVSLLPIMLGSGAGNEVMQRIAAPMLGGMIAAPLVSMLLMPVLYFLMLRRSLAQK
;
A
#
# COMPACT_ATOMS: atom_id res chain seq x y z
N MET A 1 -21.04 32.35 -24.24
CA MET A 1 -21.55 31.48 -23.15
C MET A 1 -21.18 32.00 -21.76
N ILE A 2 -19.90 32.03 -21.34
CA ILE A 2 -19.49 32.41 -19.96
C ILE A 2 -20.07 33.77 -19.51
N LYS A 3 -19.98 34.80 -20.36
CA LYS A 3 -20.59 36.13 -20.10
C LYS A 3 -22.09 36.06 -19.82
N ALA A 4 -22.83 35.13 -20.44
CA ALA A 4 -24.25 34.95 -20.20
C ALA A 4 -24.53 34.30 -18.84
N ILE A 5 -23.71 33.32 -18.43
CA ILE A 5 -23.80 32.68 -17.10
C ILE A 5 -23.57 33.70 -15.98
N ILE A 6 -22.56 34.57 -16.13
CA ILE A 6 -22.28 35.64 -15.16
C ILE A 6 -23.49 36.59 -15.05
N ARG A 7 -24.06 37.03 -16.18
CA ARG A 7 -25.25 37.89 -16.18
C ARG A 7 -26.44 37.22 -15.51
N TRP A 8 -26.71 35.95 -15.84
CA TRP A 8 -27.80 35.18 -15.25
C TRP A 8 -27.63 35.01 -13.73
N SER A 9 -26.42 34.72 -13.28
CA SER A 9 -26.10 34.53 -11.84
C SER A 9 -26.33 35.82 -11.06
N VAL A 10 -25.92 36.96 -11.62
CA VAL A 10 -26.15 38.27 -11.01
C VAL A 10 -27.63 38.67 -11.04
N GLN A 11 -28.39 38.29 -12.07
CA GLN A 11 -29.83 38.56 -12.15
C GLN A 11 -30.65 37.72 -11.16
N ASN A 12 -30.18 36.52 -10.82
CA ASN A 12 -30.87 35.57 -9.94
C ASN A 12 -30.08 35.27 -8.65
N PRO A 13 -29.72 36.27 -7.83
CA PRO A 13 -28.81 36.08 -6.70
C PRO A 13 -29.40 35.17 -5.61
N LEU A 14 -30.73 35.15 -5.44
CA LEU A 14 -31.41 34.29 -4.47
C LEU A 14 -31.21 32.81 -4.82
N LEU A 15 -31.40 32.44 -6.09
CA LEU A 15 -31.22 31.05 -6.55
C LEU A 15 -29.78 30.61 -6.40
N VAL A 16 -28.80 31.45 -6.76
CA VAL A 16 -27.37 31.14 -6.60
C VAL A 16 -27.02 30.93 -5.12
N LEU A 17 -27.51 31.77 -4.22
CA LEU A 17 -27.28 31.62 -2.78
C LEU A 17 -27.93 30.35 -2.22
N LEU A 18 -29.17 30.02 -2.62
CA LEU A 18 -29.85 28.80 -2.21
C LEU A 18 -29.13 27.53 -2.70
N SER A 19 -28.72 27.50 -3.98
CA SER A 19 -27.95 26.39 -4.54
C SER A 19 -26.59 26.23 -3.83
N THR A 20 -25.96 27.34 -3.48
CA THR A 20 -24.68 27.34 -2.73
C THR A 20 -24.89 26.85 -1.30
N LEU A 21 -25.98 27.23 -0.64
CA LEU A 21 -26.33 26.73 0.69
C LEU A 21 -26.61 25.23 0.66
N ALA A 22 -27.34 24.75 -0.35
CA ALA A 22 -27.57 23.32 -0.55
C ALA A 22 -26.25 22.58 -0.75
N LEU A 23 -25.36 23.10 -1.59
CA LEU A 23 -24.00 22.56 -1.78
C LEU A 23 -23.21 22.50 -0.47
N ALA A 24 -23.29 23.54 0.36
CA ALA A 24 -22.62 23.57 1.67
C ALA A 24 -23.19 22.51 2.62
N LEU A 25 -24.51 22.36 2.68
CA LEU A 25 -25.19 21.38 3.53
C LEU A 25 -24.88 19.94 3.11
N PHE A 26 -25.04 19.63 1.81
CA PHE A 26 -24.73 18.30 1.28
C PHE A 26 -23.25 17.97 1.35
N GLY A 27 -22.37 18.93 1.07
CA GLY A 27 -20.93 18.74 1.20
C GLY A 27 -20.49 18.55 2.66
N TYR A 28 -21.13 19.22 3.62
CA TYR A 28 -20.86 19.02 5.05
C TYR A 28 -21.36 17.65 5.53
N GLN A 29 -22.53 17.21 5.06
CA GLN A 29 -22.99 15.85 5.31
C GLN A 29 -22.02 14.82 4.71
N ALA A 30 -21.54 15.06 3.48
CA ALA A 30 -20.57 14.20 2.82
C ALA A 30 -19.25 14.11 3.61
N SER A 31 -18.76 15.23 4.17
CA SER A 31 -17.53 15.22 4.96
C SER A 31 -17.62 14.41 6.25
N GLN A 32 -18.82 14.20 6.79
CA GLN A 32 -19.02 13.35 7.96
C GLN A 32 -19.11 11.86 7.63
N GLN A 33 -19.52 11.52 6.39
CA GLN A 33 -19.78 10.14 5.97
C GLN A 33 -18.68 9.54 5.11
N ILE A 34 -17.67 10.33 4.74
CA ILE A 34 -16.59 9.87 3.86
C ILE A 34 -15.73 8.80 4.54
N LYS A 35 -15.37 7.77 3.79
CA LYS A 35 -14.46 6.71 4.25
C LYS A 35 -13.07 7.29 4.49
N LEU A 36 -12.51 7.07 5.68
CA LEU A 36 -11.14 7.46 6.06
C LEU A 36 -10.15 6.29 5.93
N ASP A 37 -8.98 6.55 5.38
CA ASP A 37 -7.83 5.63 5.36
C ASP A 37 -6.51 6.40 5.35
N ALA A 38 -5.38 5.75 5.63
CA ALA A 38 -4.06 6.38 5.59
C ALA A 38 -3.58 6.56 4.14
N LEU A 39 -3.74 5.51 3.33
CA LEU A 39 -3.37 5.46 1.92
C LEU A 39 -4.53 4.89 1.09
N PRO A 40 -4.60 5.18 -0.22
CA PRO A 40 -5.50 4.43 -1.10
C PRO A 40 -5.09 2.95 -1.13
N ASP A 41 -6.04 2.06 -1.46
CA ASP A 41 -5.69 0.66 -1.66
C ASP A 41 -4.80 0.53 -2.91
N LEU A 42 -3.56 0.13 -2.70
CA LEU A 42 -2.55 -0.03 -3.75
C LEU A 42 -2.46 -1.48 -4.26
N SER A 43 -3.18 -2.40 -3.64
CA SER A 43 -3.10 -3.82 -3.95
C SER A 43 -3.59 -4.14 -5.37
N ASP A 44 -2.86 -5.02 -6.05
CA ASP A 44 -3.37 -5.67 -7.26
C ASP A 44 -4.55 -6.59 -6.88
N VAL A 45 -5.49 -6.73 -7.81
CA VAL A 45 -6.57 -7.70 -7.66
C VAL A 45 -5.95 -9.09 -7.74
N GLN A 46 -6.07 -9.84 -6.65
CA GLN A 46 -5.54 -11.18 -6.58
C GLN A 46 -6.55 -12.15 -5.98
N VAL A 47 -6.44 -13.40 -6.42
CA VAL A 47 -7.19 -14.51 -5.85
C VAL A 47 -6.21 -15.55 -5.34
N ILE A 48 -6.30 -15.84 -4.05
CA ILE A 48 -5.45 -16.83 -3.39
C ILE A 48 -6.17 -18.17 -3.39
N ILE A 49 -5.45 -19.24 -3.70
CA ILE A 49 -5.92 -20.61 -3.56
C ILE A 49 -4.95 -21.32 -2.62
N LYS A 50 -5.49 -21.87 -1.53
CA LYS A 50 -4.73 -22.71 -0.60
C LYS A 50 -5.21 -24.14 -0.76
N THR A 51 -4.28 -25.03 -1.06
CA THR A 51 -4.55 -26.47 -1.16
C THR A 51 -3.71 -27.20 -0.13
N SER A 52 -4.38 -27.80 0.86
CA SER A 52 -3.71 -28.65 1.84
C SER A 52 -3.63 -30.08 1.32
N TYR A 53 -2.43 -30.65 1.32
CA TYR A 53 -2.10 -32.02 0.94
C TYR A 53 -1.16 -32.63 1.99
N SER A 54 -1.75 -32.98 3.13
CA SER A 54 -1.04 -33.38 4.35
C SER A 54 -0.13 -34.60 4.16
N GLY A 55 1.07 -34.54 4.72
CA GLY A 55 2.08 -35.62 4.71
C GLY A 55 3.00 -35.60 3.50
N GLN A 56 2.82 -34.67 2.55
CA GLN A 56 3.53 -34.67 1.27
C GLN A 56 4.72 -33.73 1.24
N THR A 57 5.71 -34.07 0.42
CA THR A 57 6.92 -33.26 0.19
C THR A 57 6.62 -32.09 -0.74
N PRO A 58 7.40 -30.99 -0.70
CA PRO A 58 7.29 -29.87 -1.62
C PRO A 58 7.32 -30.27 -3.10
N GLU A 59 8.12 -31.28 -3.45
CA GLU A 59 8.20 -31.77 -4.84
C GLU A 59 6.90 -32.46 -5.27
N THR A 60 6.34 -33.34 -4.45
CA THR A 60 5.05 -33.97 -4.75
C THR A 60 3.92 -32.95 -4.80
N VAL A 61 3.94 -31.96 -3.91
CA VAL A 61 2.98 -30.84 -3.91
C VAL A 61 3.12 -30.02 -5.18
N GLU A 62 4.34 -29.72 -5.63
CA GLU A 62 4.56 -29.00 -6.88
C GLU A 62 4.02 -29.79 -8.08
N GLN A 63 4.43 -31.04 -8.24
CA GLN A 63 4.12 -31.86 -9.41
C GLN A 63 2.64 -32.25 -9.50
N GLN A 64 2.01 -32.57 -8.37
CA GLN A 64 0.63 -33.10 -8.36
C GLN A 64 -0.44 -32.06 -8.06
N VAL A 65 -0.08 -30.91 -7.49
CA VAL A 65 -1.05 -29.89 -7.07
C VAL A 65 -0.74 -28.54 -7.70
N SER A 66 0.41 -27.95 -7.40
CA SER A 66 0.69 -26.56 -7.78
C SER A 66 0.86 -26.38 -9.29
N TYR A 67 1.53 -27.30 -9.97
CA TYR A 67 1.77 -27.22 -11.41
C TYR A 67 0.49 -27.41 -12.23
N PRO A 68 -0.34 -28.45 -12.00
CA PRO A 68 -1.65 -28.58 -12.67
C PRO A 68 -2.56 -27.36 -12.42
N LEU A 69 -2.61 -26.86 -11.19
CA LEU A 69 -3.41 -25.66 -10.88
C LEU A 69 -2.85 -24.41 -11.57
N SER A 70 -1.54 -24.19 -11.55
CA SER A 70 -0.92 -23.00 -12.15
C SER A 70 -1.13 -22.96 -13.65
N THR A 71 -0.95 -24.09 -14.33
CA THR A 71 -1.14 -24.19 -15.78
C THR A 71 -2.59 -23.95 -16.20
N ALA A 72 -3.56 -24.48 -15.46
CA ALA A 72 -4.97 -24.22 -15.70
C ALA A 72 -5.34 -22.74 -15.45
N LEU A 73 -4.83 -22.15 -14.37
CA LEU A 73 -5.17 -20.78 -13.96
C LEU A 73 -4.51 -19.69 -14.80
N LEU A 74 -3.40 -20.00 -15.48
CA LEU A 74 -2.80 -19.08 -16.45
C LEU A 74 -3.72 -18.77 -17.63
N ALA A 75 -4.62 -19.69 -17.96
CA ALA A 75 -5.62 -19.50 -19.01
C ALA A 75 -6.86 -18.71 -18.55
N VAL A 76 -6.92 -18.30 -17.27
CA VAL A 76 -8.02 -17.48 -16.76
C VAL A 76 -7.96 -16.11 -17.44
N PRO A 77 -9.08 -15.60 -17.99
CA PRO A 77 -9.07 -14.30 -18.66
C PRO A 77 -8.61 -13.17 -17.72
N LYS A 78 -7.78 -12.27 -18.25
CA LYS A 78 -7.14 -11.16 -17.51
C LYS A 78 -6.16 -11.58 -16.41
N ALA A 79 -5.76 -12.85 -16.34
CA ALA A 79 -4.65 -13.27 -15.48
C ALA A 79 -3.34 -12.67 -16.02
N LYS A 80 -2.72 -11.82 -15.21
CA LYS A 80 -1.44 -11.16 -15.50
C LYS A 80 -0.26 -12.06 -15.13
N ALA A 81 -0.35 -12.74 -13.99
CA ALA A 81 0.65 -13.67 -13.51
C ALA A 81 0.04 -14.69 -12.54
N VAL A 82 0.60 -15.90 -12.49
CA VAL A 82 0.27 -16.91 -11.49
C VAL A 82 1.53 -17.32 -10.75
N ARG A 83 1.55 -17.10 -9.44
CA ARG A 83 2.68 -17.49 -8.56
C ARG A 83 2.27 -18.67 -7.70
N SER A 84 3.12 -19.67 -7.59
CA SER A 84 2.92 -20.82 -6.71
C SER A 84 4.05 -20.92 -5.68
N PHE A 85 3.68 -21.36 -4.48
CA PHE A 85 4.57 -21.73 -3.40
C PHE A 85 4.19 -23.13 -2.92
N SER A 86 5.05 -24.09 -3.22
CA SER A 86 4.90 -25.49 -2.83
C SER A 86 5.75 -25.75 -1.60
N MET A 87 5.07 -26.05 -0.50
CA MET A 87 5.66 -26.26 0.82
C MET A 87 5.29 -27.65 1.36
N PRO A 88 5.95 -28.13 2.42
CA PRO A 88 5.51 -29.35 3.06
C PRO A 88 4.04 -29.22 3.49
N ASN A 89 3.21 -30.19 3.10
CA ASN A 89 1.77 -30.28 3.33
C ASN A 89 0.86 -29.26 2.61
N ASP A 90 1.37 -28.19 2.00
CA ASP A 90 0.52 -27.12 1.49
C ASP A 90 1.04 -26.51 0.19
N SER A 91 0.10 -26.18 -0.70
CA SER A 91 0.31 -25.38 -1.91
C SER A 91 -0.44 -24.05 -1.78
N TYR A 92 0.25 -22.95 -2.09
CA TYR A 92 -0.34 -21.62 -2.19
C TYR A 92 -0.21 -21.12 -3.61
N LEU A 93 -1.32 -20.75 -4.24
CA LEU A 93 -1.32 -20.10 -5.55
C LEU A 93 -1.91 -18.70 -5.43
N TYR A 94 -1.27 -17.76 -6.11
CA TYR A 94 -1.68 -16.37 -6.21
C TYR A 94 -1.93 -16.05 -7.68
N VAL A 95 -3.19 -15.89 -8.05
CA VAL A 95 -3.59 -15.45 -9.39
C VAL A 95 -3.74 -13.94 -9.36
N ILE A 96 -2.83 -13.25 -10.04
CA ILE A 96 -2.78 -11.78 -10.11
C ILE A 96 -3.47 -11.34 -11.40
N PHE A 97 -4.38 -10.39 -11.30
CA PHE A 97 -5.18 -9.89 -12.42
C PHE A 97 -4.68 -8.55 -12.96
N GLU A 98 -5.08 -8.22 -14.18
CA GLU A 98 -4.94 -6.88 -14.75
C GLU A 98 -5.75 -5.83 -13.96
N ASP A 99 -5.29 -4.59 -14.00
CA ASP A 99 -5.95 -3.46 -13.33
C ASP A 99 -7.39 -3.25 -13.81
N GLY A 100 -8.27 -2.84 -12.89
CA GLY A 100 -9.69 -2.60 -13.18
C GLY A 100 -10.54 -3.87 -13.29
N THR A 101 -9.97 -5.04 -13.01
CA THR A 101 -10.74 -6.28 -12.87
C THR A 101 -11.57 -6.25 -11.58
N ASP A 102 -12.85 -6.59 -11.64
CA ASP A 102 -13.68 -6.73 -10.43
C ASP A 102 -13.19 -7.93 -9.59
N PRO A 103 -12.86 -7.75 -8.29
CA PRO A 103 -12.41 -8.83 -7.42
C PRO A 103 -13.39 -10.01 -7.36
N TYR A 104 -14.70 -9.76 -7.30
CA TYR A 104 -15.68 -10.84 -7.19
C TYR A 104 -15.86 -11.61 -8.51
N TRP A 105 -15.78 -10.91 -9.65
CA TRP A 105 -15.66 -11.54 -10.96
C TRP A 105 -14.42 -12.43 -11.04
N ALA A 106 -13.25 -11.93 -10.64
CA ALA A 106 -12.00 -12.69 -10.64
C ALA A 106 -12.11 -13.96 -9.77
N ARG A 107 -12.65 -13.84 -8.56
CA ARG A 107 -12.91 -14.98 -7.67
C ARG A 107 -13.85 -16.01 -8.30
N SER A 108 -14.91 -15.56 -8.95
CA SER A 108 -15.88 -16.44 -9.62
C SER A 108 -15.26 -17.16 -10.82
N ARG A 109 -14.42 -16.47 -11.61
CA ARG A 109 -13.68 -17.07 -12.73
C ARG A 109 -12.67 -18.11 -12.25
N VAL A 110 -11.92 -17.78 -11.20
CA VAL A 110 -10.97 -18.74 -10.59
C VAL A 110 -11.70 -19.97 -10.06
N LEU A 111 -12.85 -19.79 -9.40
CA LEU A 111 -13.63 -20.91 -8.89
C LEU A 111 -14.11 -21.86 -10.00
N GLU A 112 -14.49 -21.33 -11.16
CA GLU A 112 -14.89 -22.13 -12.32
C GLU A 112 -13.72 -22.98 -12.85
N TYR A 113 -12.55 -22.37 -13.03
CA TYR A 113 -11.35 -23.11 -13.48
C TYR A 113 -10.83 -24.08 -12.42
N LEU A 114 -11.03 -23.78 -11.13
CA LEU A 114 -10.65 -24.69 -10.05
C LEU A 114 -11.45 -25.99 -10.10
N GLN A 115 -12.71 -25.95 -10.58
CA GLN A 115 -13.57 -27.14 -10.72
C GLN A 115 -13.19 -28.04 -11.90
N THR A 116 -12.41 -27.55 -12.88
CA THR A 116 -12.00 -28.34 -14.06
C THR A 116 -10.73 -29.14 -13.83
N VAL A 117 -9.97 -28.84 -12.77
CA VAL A 117 -8.72 -29.51 -12.43
C VAL A 117 -8.98 -30.68 -11.49
N GLU A 118 -8.64 -31.89 -11.92
CA GLU A 118 -8.64 -33.06 -11.05
C GLU A 118 -7.42 -33.04 -10.13
N LEU A 119 -7.66 -33.09 -8.82
CA LEU A 119 -6.62 -33.13 -7.80
C LEU A 119 -6.51 -34.53 -7.18
N PRO A 120 -5.32 -34.91 -6.66
CA PRO A 120 -5.14 -36.18 -5.96
C PRO A 120 -6.09 -36.35 -4.78
N THR A 121 -6.46 -37.61 -4.49
CA THR A 121 -7.26 -37.95 -3.31
C THR A 121 -6.58 -37.45 -2.04
N GLY A 122 -7.31 -36.67 -1.23
CA GLY A 122 -6.81 -36.05 0.00
C GLY A 122 -6.28 -34.62 -0.16
N ALA A 123 -6.06 -34.13 -1.38
CA ALA A 123 -5.77 -32.71 -1.63
C ALA A 123 -7.09 -31.93 -1.69
N LYS A 124 -7.24 -30.91 -0.83
CA LYS A 124 -8.44 -30.06 -0.81
C LYS A 124 -8.08 -28.62 -1.14
N ALA A 125 -8.42 -28.19 -2.35
CA ALA A 125 -8.25 -26.80 -2.76
C ALA A 125 -9.38 -25.94 -2.19
N THR A 126 -9.01 -24.80 -1.60
CA THR A 126 -9.93 -23.83 -1.02
C THR A 126 -9.56 -22.42 -1.49
N LEU A 127 -10.58 -21.60 -1.70
CA LEU A 127 -10.38 -20.19 -2.00
C LEU A 127 -9.95 -19.46 -0.74
N GLY A 128 -8.95 -18.60 -0.84
CA GLY A 128 -8.51 -17.73 0.25
C GLY A 128 -9.58 -16.69 0.63
N PRO A 129 -9.34 -15.92 1.71
CA PRO A 129 -10.26 -14.88 2.15
C PRO A 129 -10.45 -13.80 1.06
N ASP A 130 -11.45 -12.97 1.23
CA ASP A 130 -11.72 -11.82 0.35
C ASP A 130 -10.86 -10.62 0.74
N ALA A 131 -9.55 -10.87 0.82
CA ALA A 131 -8.55 -9.93 1.31
C ALA A 131 -7.14 -10.30 0.82
N SER A 132 -6.19 -9.40 1.06
CA SER A 132 -4.77 -9.59 0.79
C SER A 132 -3.93 -9.39 2.05
N GLY A 133 -2.61 -9.53 1.96
CA GLY A 133 -1.69 -9.21 3.05
C GLY A 133 -1.76 -7.74 3.51
N VAL A 134 -2.29 -6.83 2.67
CA VAL A 134 -2.55 -5.42 3.04
C VAL A 134 -3.78 -5.28 3.94
N GLY A 135 -4.67 -6.29 3.96
CA GLY A 135 -5.87 -6.31 4.80
C GLY A 135 -5.60 -6.49 6.30
N TRP A 136 -4.35 -6.68 6.72
CA TRP A 136 -3.98 -6.88 8.12
C TRP A 136 -4.04 -5.55 8.88
N ILE A 137 -5.18 -5.25 9.51
CA ILE A 137 -5.48 -3.93 10.09
C ILE A 137 -5.28 -3.85 11.60
N PHE A 138 -5.34 -4.99 12.30
CA PHE A 138 -5.24 -5.05 13.77
C PHE A 138 -4.64 -6.39 14.22
N GLN A 139 -3.68 -6.36 15.13
CA GLN A 139 -3.07 -7.56 15.73
C GLN A 139 -3.05 -7.47 17.25
N TYR A 140 -3.36 -8.60 17.89
CA TYR A 140 -3.33 -8.73 19.35
C TYR A 140 -2.72 -10.06 19.79
N ALA A 141 -2.18 -10.09 21.01
CA ALA A 141 -1.72 -11.27 21.70
C ALA A 141 -2.60 -11.57 22.93
N LEU A 142 -2.82 -12.86 23.20
CA LEU A 142 -3.44 -13.37 24.40
C LEU A 142 -2.34 -13.81 25.37
N THR A 143 -2.37 -13.24 26.56
CA THR A 143 -1.46 -13.57 27.66
C THR A 143 -2.26 -13.88 28.90
N ALA A 144 -1.68 -14.66 29.82
CA ALA A 144 -2.34 -14.96 31.09
C ALA A 144 -1.31 -15.03 32.23
N PRO A 145 -0.59 -13.92 32.51
CA PRO A 145 0.57 -13.92 33.42
C PRO A 145 0.22 -14.30 34.86
N ASP A 146 -1.00 -13.97 35.30
CA ASP A 146 -1.48 -14.20 36.67
C ASP A 146 -2.35 -15.49 36.79
N SER A 147 -2.35 -16.36 35.77
CA SER A 147 -3.17 -17.58 35.74
C SER A 147 -2.36 -18.81 35.33
N ASP A 148 -2.81 -20.00 35.74
CA ASP A 148 -2.23 -21.28 35.32
C ASP A 148 -2.73 -21.76 33.93
N MET A 149 -3.29 -20.87 33.10
CA MET A 149 -3.80 -21.26 31.78
C MET A 149 -2.65 -21.62 30.83
N SER A 150 -2.74 -22.83 30.26
CA SER A 150 -1.81 -23.32 29.26
C SER A 150 -2.04 -22.66 27.88
N LEU A 151 -1.00 -22.66 27.05
CA LEU A 151 -1.11 -22.26 25.64
C LEU A 151 -2.18 -23.05 24.87
N GLN A 152 -2.45 -24.29 25.26
CA GLN A 152 -3.50 -25.11 24.64
C GLN A 152 -4.89 -24.53 24.93
N GLN A 153 -5.14 -24.14 26.17
CA GLN A 153 -6.41 -23.52 26.56
C GLN A 153 -6.58 -22.13 25.91
N LEU A 154 -5.51 -21.33 25.85
CA LEU A 154 -5.53 -20.05 25.13
C LEU A 154 -5.78 -20.24 23.63
N THR A 155 -5.27 -21.31 23.04
CA THR A 155 -5.48 -21.63 21.61
C THR A 155 -6.94 -22.01 21.36
N SER A 156 -7.53 -22.86 22.22
CA SER A 156 -8.95 -23.19 22.13
C SER A 156 -9.84 -21.95 22.34
N LEU A 157 -9.50 -21.09 23.29
CA LEU A 157 -10.20 -19.81 23.52
C LEU A 157 -10.15 -18.92 22.27
N GLN A 158 -8.98 -18.79 21.64
CA GLN A 158 -8.84 -18.04 20.39
C GLN A 158 -9.70 -18.65 19.28
N GLN A 159 -9.62 -19.97 19.07
CA GLN A 159 -10.25 -20.64 17.94
C GLN A 159 -11.78 -20.73 18.04
N PHE A 160 -12.31 -21.05 19.22
CA PHE A 160 -13.72 -21.40 19.38
C PHE A 160 -14.56 -20.30 20.05
N TYR A 161 -13.94 -19.31 20.70
CA TYR A 161 -14.63 -18.17 21.30
C TYR A 161 -14.35 -16.86 20.56
N LEU A 162 -13.08 -16.43 20.49
CA LEU A 162 -12.74 -15.11 19.90
C LEU A 162 -12.90 -15.07 18.38
N THR A 163 -12.40 -16.06 17.65
CA THR A 163 -12.46 -16.09 16.18
C THR A 163 -13.89 -15.97 15.65
N PRO A 164 -14.89 -16.79 16.08
CA PRO A 164 -16.27 -16.66 15.58
C PRO A 164 -16.92 -15.30 15.92
N GLU A 165 -16.69 -14.81 17.14
CA GLU A 165 -17.25 -13.53 17.59
C GLU A 165 -16.69 -12.34 16.82
N LEU A 166 -15.38 -12.35 16.53
CA LEU A 166 -14.70 -11.30 15.79
C LEU A 166 -14.93 -11.40 14.28
N GLN A 167 -15.06 -12.61 13.74
CA GLN A 167 -15.39 -12.82 12.33
C GLN A 167 -16.82 -12.40 11.99
N SER A 168 -17.71 -12.32 12.98
CA SER A 168 -19.07 -11.78 12.82
C SER A 168 -19.13 -10.25 12.66
N VAL A 169 -18.01 -9.54 12.92
CA VAL A 169 -17.94 -8.08 12.83
C VAL A 169 -17.98 -7.64 11.36
N ALA A 170 -18.82 -6.65 11.06
CA ALA A 170 -18.91 -6.06 9.73
C ALA A 170 -17.54 -5.51 9.27
N GLY A 171 -17.18 -5.78 8.02
CA GLY A 171 -15.88 -5.39 7.44
C GLY A 171 -14.74 -6.41 7.63
N VAL A 172 -14.88 -7.36 8.57
CA VAL A 172 -13.89 -8.44 8.76
C VAL A 172 -14.12 -9.53 7.71
N SER A 173 -13.04 -9.94 7.03
CA SER A 173 -13.06 -11.10 6.13
C SER A 173 -12.63 -12.37 6.85
N GLU A 174 -11.60 -12.29 7.70
CA GLU A 174 -11.03 -13.44 8.39
C GLU A 174 -10.36 -12.99 9.70
N VAL A 175 -10.38 -13.87 10.71
CA VAL A 175 -9.61 -13.72 11.94
C VAL A 175 -8.58 -14.84 11.98
N ALA A 176 -7.34 -14.52 11.65
CA ALA A 176 -6.27 -15.51 11.54
C ALA A 176 -5.58 -15.71 12.89
N THR A 177 -5.42 -16.96 13.31
CA THR A 177 -4.67 -17.30 14.54
C THR A 177 -3.18 -17.45 14.23
N ILE A 178 -2.31 -16.90 15.08
CA ILE A 178 -0.86 -17.08 15.04
C ILE A 178 -0.40 -17.81 16.30
N GLY A 179 0.51 -18.76 16.13
CA GLY A 179 1.15 -19.45 17.25
C GLY A 179 0.19 -20.37 18.01
N GLY A 180 0.42 -20.48 19.32
CA GLY A 180 -0.32 -21.40 20.18
C GLY A 180 0.05 -22.88 20.05
N MET A 181 -0.74 -23.71 20.70
CA MET A 181 -0.60 -25.16 20.74
C MET A 181 -1.98 -25.79 20.59
N ALA A 182 -2.37 -26.19 19.38
CA ALA A 182 -3.63 -26.89 19.19
C ALA A 182 -3.62 -28.22 19.95
N ARG A 183 -4.70 -28.51 20.67
CA ARG A 183 -4.85 -29.75 21.43
C ARG A 183 -5.05 -30.92 20.47
N THR A 184 -4.27 -31.99 20.67
CA THR A 184 -4.37 -33.24 19.91
C THR A 184 -4.40 -34.42 20.86
N TYR A 185 -5.32 -35.34 20.65
CA TYR A 185 -5.32 -36.64 21.31
C TYR A 185 -4.36 -37.55 20.55
N GLN A 186 -3.39 -38.14 21.24
CA GLN A 186 -2.43 -39.04 20.62
C GLN A 186 -2.45 -40.39 21.30
N LEU A 187 -2.67 -41.43 20.49
CA LEU A 187 -2.40 -42.81 20.89
C LEU A 187 -0.95 -43.14 20.52
N GLN A 188 -0.11 -43.26 21.55
CA GLN A 188 1.26 -43.74 21.43
C GLN A 188 1.25 -45.28 21.42
N LEU A 189 1.39 -45.86 20.23
CA LEU A 189 1.32 -47.30 20.00
C LEU A 189 2.61 -48.00 20.38
N GLU A 190 2.53 -49.05 21.20
CA GLU A 190 3.69 -49.84 21.61
C GLU A 190 3.89 -51.06 20.69
N PRO A 191 4.92 -51.07 19.83
CA PRO A 191 5.06 -52.14 18.83
C PRO A 191 5.25 -53.53 19.45
N ARG A 192 5.80 -53.60 20.66
CA ARG A 192 5.96 -54.87 21.41
C ARG A 192 4.63 -55.45 21.86
N LEU A 193 3.67 -54.61 22.23
CA LEU A 193 2.34 -55.03 22.66
C LEU A 193 1.46 -55.39 21.47
N MET A 194 1.48 -54.56 20.42
CA MET A 194 0.90 -54.91 19.12
C MET A 194 1.42 -56.28 18.65
N ARG A 195 2.71 -56.54 18.89
CA ARG A 195 3.32 -57.84 18.62
C ARG A 195 2.75 -58.99 19.43
N ALA A 196 2.70 -58.82 20.75
CA ALA A 196 2.21 -59.85 21.66
C ALA A 196 0.75 -60.24 21.38
N TYR A 197 -0.07 -59.28 20.95
CA TYR A 197 -1.49 -59.47 20.68
C TYR A 197 -1.85 -59.70 19.21
N ASN A 198 -0.84 -59.72 18.32
CA ASN A 198 -1.01 -59.85 16.87
C ASN A 198 -2.01 -58.82 16.28
N VAL A 199 -1.90 -57.55 16.71
CA VAL A 199 -2.75 -56.44 16.26
C VAL A 199 -2.01 -55.56 15.27
N THR A 200 -2.52 -55.47 14.04
CA THR A 200 -1.92 -54.65 12.98
C THR A 200 -2.31 -53.17 13.09
N LEU A 201 -1.48 -52.28 12.52
CA LEU A 201 -1.77 -50.84 12.48
C LEU A 201 -3.10 -50.52 11.78
N ALA A 202 -3.44 -51.26 10.70
CA ALA A 202 -4.70 -51.08 9.99
C ALA A 202 -5.93 -51.40 10.86
N GLN A 203 -5.84 -52.40 11.73
CA GLN A 203 -6.93 -52.71 12.68
C GLN A 203 -7.13 -51.57 13.68
N VAL A 204 -6.06 -50.96 14.18
CA VAL A 204 -6.14 -49.78 15.07
C VAL A 204 -6.84 -48.61 14.38
N ILE A 205 -6.42 -48.28 13.16
CA ILE A 205 -7.01 -47.20 12.36
C ILE A 205 -8.52 -47.43 12.17
N ASN A 206 -8.90 -48.65 11.77
CA ASN A 206 -10.30 -49.00 11.56
C ASN A 206 -11.11 -48.97 12.86
N ALA A 207 -10.54 -49.41 13.98
CA ALA A 207 -11.21 -49.38 15.28
C ALA A 207 -11.56 -47.95 15.70
N ILE A 208 -10.63 -47.00 15.54
CA ILE A 208 -10.87 -45.59 15.86
C ILE A 208 -11.95 -44.98 14.95
N ASN A 209 -11.85 -45.21 13.64
CA ASN A 209 -12.81 -44.66 12.67
C ASN A 209 -14.22 -45.19 12.89
N ASN A 210 -14.37 -46.49 13.17
CA ASN A 210 -15.67 -47.12 13.37
C ASN A 210 -16.32 -46.77 14.72
N HIS A 211 -15.52 -46.35 15.71
CA HIS A 211 -16.00 -46.00 17.05
C HIS A 211 -16.27 -44.50 17.24
N ASN A 212 -15.85 -43.64 16.29
CA ASN A 212 -16.00 -42.20 16.37
C ASN A 212 -17.08 -41.67 15.42
N GLN A 213 -18.30 -42.19 15.55
CA GLN A 213 -19.42 -41.83 14.68
C GLN A 213 -20.77 -41.94 15.41
N GLN A 214 -21.71 -41.09 14.97
CA GLN A 214 -23.09 -41.07 15.44
C GLN A 214 -24.01 -41.30 14.25
N GLN A 215 -24.95 -42.24 14.37
CA GLN A 215 -25.86 -42.66 13.31
C GLN A 215 -27.31 -42.43 13.73
N GLY A 216 -28.08 -41.74 12.89
CA GLY A 216 -29.53 -41.62 13.04
C GLY A 216 -30.24 -42.90 12.57
N GLY A 217 -31.20 -43.38 13.37
CA GLY A 217 -31.96 -44.61 13.17
C GLY A 217 -33.42 -44.39 12.76
N SER A 218 -33.75 -43.22 12.20
CA SER A 218 -35.13 -42.77 11.91
C SER A 218 -35.97 -42.53 13.19
N VAL A 219 -37.29 -42.49 13.05
CA VAL A 219 -38.26 -42.33 14.13
C VAL A 219 -39.01 -43.64 14.37
N ILE A 220 -39.42 -43.87 15.62
CA ILE A 220 -40.46 -44.85 15.97
C ILE A 220 -41.66 -44.09 16.53
N GLU A 221 -42.86 -44.42 16.07
CA GLU A 221 -44.09 -43.84 16.60
C GLU A 221 -44.60 -44.69 17.78
N VAL A 222 -44.77 -44.07 18.94
CA VAL A 222 -45.33 -44.69 20.13
C VAL A 222 -46.34 -43.73 20.73
N ALA A 223 -47.58 -44.16 20.89
CA ALA A 223 -48.68 -43.37 21.49
C ALA A 223 -48.86 -41.97 20.86
N GLU A 224 -48.93 -41.90 19.52
CA GLU A 224 -49.06 -40.65 18.74
C GLU A 224 -47.89 -39.66 18.94
N THR A 225 -46.77 -40.12 19.50
CA THR A 225 -45.51 -39.36 19.62
C THR A 225 -44.39 -40.04 18.85
N GLU A 226 -43.59 -39.25 18.14
CA GLU A 226 -42.38 -39.69 17.46
C GLU A 226 -41.19 -39.70 18.42
N LEU A 227 -40.53 -40.85 18.57
CA LEU A 227 -39.25 -40.99 19.26
C LEU A 227 -38.13 -41.09 18.22
N LEU A 228 -37.20 -40.15 18.26
CA LEU A 228 -36.01 -40.15 17.43
C LEU A 228 -35.03 -41.24 17.89
N VAL A 229 -34.68 -42.17 17.02
CA VAL A 229 -33.71 -43.24 17.30
C VAL A 229 -32.32 -42.74 16.91
N GLN A 230 -31.38 -42.87 17.82
CA GLN A 230 -29.97 -42.52 17.61
C GLN A 230 -29.09 -43.61 18.22
N ALA A 231 -28.00 -43.95 17.53
CA ALA A 231 -27.00 -44.90 17.99
C ALA A 231 -25.58 -44.37 17.78
N GLY A 232 -24.66 -44.78 18.66
CA GLY A 232 -23.26 -44.35 18.64
C GLY A 232 -23.00 -43.06 19.42
N ASP A 233 -21.72 -42.78 19.61
CA ASP A 233 -21.22 -41.57 20.29
C ASP A 233 -19.85 -41.19 19.71
N TYR A 234 -19.41 -39.97 19.97
CA TYR A 234 -18.09 -39.47 19.60
C TYR A 234 -17.08 -39.69 20.71
N ILE A 235 -15.81 -39.81 20.34
CA ILE A 235 -14.70 -39.85 21.30
C ILE A 235 -14.50 -38.44 21.85
N GLN A 236 -14.79 -38.20 23.13
CA GLN A 236 -14.73 -36.87 23.75
C GLN A 236 -13.58 -36.73 24.76
N SER A 237 -13.15 -37.82 25.38
CA SER A 237 -12.12 -37.82 26.43
C SER A 237 -10.99 -38.82 26.16
N LEU A 238 -9.90 -38.71 26.95
CA LEU A 238 -8.80 -39.67 26.92
C LEU A 238 -9.26 -41.08 27.34
N SER A 239 -10.20 -41.18 28.28
CA SER A 239 -10.77 -42.45 28.72
C SER A 239 -11.60 -43.11 27.62
N ASP A 240 -12.36 -42.34 26.85
CA ASP A 240 -13.17 -42.88 25.75
C ASP A 240 -12.25 -43.47 24.67
N LEU A 241 -11.21 -42.72 24.31
CA LEU A 241 -10.22 -43.19 23.34
C LEU A 241 -9.49 -44.44 23.85
N ALA A 242 -9.17 -44.51 25.14
CA ALA A 242 -8.52 -45.68 25.75
C ALA A 242 -9.43 -46.92 25.74
N ALA A 243 -10.74 -46.73 25.92
CA ALA A 243 -11.73 -47.81 26.01
C ALA A 243 -12.19 -48.37 24.65
N VAL A 244 -11.80 -47.76 23.53
CA VAL A 244 -12.19 -48.23 22.18
C VAL A 244 -11.79 -49.69 21.99
N PRO A 245 -12.73 -50.59 21.68
CA PRO A 245 -12.43 -52.00 21.47
C PRO A 245 -11.81 -52.24 20.09
N LEU A 246 -10.78 -53.10 20.02
CA LEU A 246 -10.10 -53.48 18.79
C LEU A 246 -10.84 -54.55 17.98
N GLY A 247 -11.87 -55.17 18.56
CA GLY A 247 -12.60 -56.30 17.95
C GLY A 247 -11.80 -57.61 17.95
N VAL A 248 -10.69 -57.67 18.71
CA VAL A 248 -9.83 -58.84 18.88
C VAL A 248 -9.87 -59.25 20.35
N ARG A 249 -9.84 -60.56 20.62
CA ARG A 249 -9.73 -61.11 21.97
C ARG A 249 -8.36 -61.73 22.19
N ASN A 250 -7.86 -61.64 23.42
CA ASN A 250 -6.62 -62.32 23.79
C ASN A 250 -6.84 -63.84 23.99
N SER A 251 -5.77 -64.58 24.29
CA SER A 251 -5.81 -66.03 24.54
C SER A 251 -6.62 -66.44 25.78
N ALA A 252 -6.95 -65.50 26.67
CA ALA A 252 -7.78 -65.69 27.85
C ALA A 252 -9.24 -65.20 27.65
N ASP A 253 -9.65 -64.97 26.39
CA ASP A 253 -10.98 -64.50 25.99
C ASP A 253 -11.35 -63.08 26.47
N TYR A 254 -10.36 -62.27 26.86
CA TYR A 254 -10.56 -60.86 27.22
C TYR A 254 -10.55 -59.98 25.96
N PRO A 255 -11.53 -59.07 25.77
CA PRO A 255 -11.57 -58.14 24.64
C PRO A 255 -10.46 -57.10 24.77
N LEU A 256 -9.67 -56.93 23.72
CA LEU A 256 -8.59 -55.95 23.69
C LEU A 256 -9.11 -54.55 23.35
N THR A 257 -8.57 -53.56 24.04
CA THR A 257 -8.84 -52.12 23.87
C THR A 257 -7.60 -51.38 23.39
N LEU A 258 -7.74 -50.11 23.01
CA LEU A 258 -6.60 -49.28 22.64
C LEU A 258 -5.62 -49.06 23.80
N ALA A 259 -6.09 -49.08 25.05
CA ALA A 259 -5.23 -49.03 26.24
C ALA A 259 -4.28 -50.23 26.36
N ASP A 260 -4.67 -51.40 25.84
CA ASP A 260 -3.87 -52.62 25.95
C ASP A 260 -2.68 -52.65 24.98
N ILE A 261 -2.69 -51.79 23.95
CA ILE A 261 -1.66 -51.75 22.89
C ILE A 261 -0.86 -50.45 22.86
N GLY A 262 -1.16 -49.49 23.75
CA GLY A 262 -0.50 -48.20 23.75
C GLY A 262 -0.98 -47.25 24.85
N THR A 263 -0.32 -46.10 24.93
CA THR A 263 -0.66 -45.06 25.90
C THR A 263 -1.43 -43.93 25.22
N VAL A 264 -2.60 -43.57 25.77
CA VAL A 264 -3.37 -42.41 25.31
C VAL A 264 -2.96 -41.18 26.08
N GLN A 265 -2.58 -40.11 25.37
CA GLN A 265 -2.13 -38.87 25.99
C GLN A 265 -2.56 -37.64 25.17
N GLN A 266 -2.58 -36.49 25.82
CA GLN A 266 -2.80 -35.21 25.17
C GLN A 266 -1.46 -34.56 24.81
N VAL A 267 -1.28 -34.19 23.56
CA VAL A 267 -0.06 -33.55 23.04
C VAL A 267 -0.41 -32.32 22.21
N PRO A 268 0.52 -31.35 22.07
CA PRO A 268 0.34 -30.27 21.10
C PRO A 268 0.47 -30.81 19.67
N ALA A 269 -0.36 -30.28 18.76
CA ALA A 269 -0.24 -30.54 17.33
C ALA A 269 1.11 -30.07 16.77
N ALA A 270 1.52 -30.63 15.63
CA ALA A 270 2.72 -30.16 14.93
C ALA A 270 2.53 -28.71 14.47
N ARG A 271 3.47 -27.83 14.85
CA ARG A 271 3.35 -26.38 14.61
C ARG A 271 4.15 -25.95 13.40
N ARG A 272 3.55 -25.07 12.58
CA ARG A 272 4.19 -24.37 11.45
C ARG A 272 4.16 -22.84 11.61
N GLY A 273 3.65 -22.37 12.74
CA GLY A 273 3.60 -20.97 13.15
C GLY A 273 3.85 -20.88 14.65
N ILE A 274 4.70 -19.94 15.06
CA ILE A 274 5.03 -19.65 16.46
C ILE A 274 4.83 -18.15 16.66
N ALA A 275 4.27 -17.75 17.80
CA ALA A 275 4.14 -16.35 18.19
C ALA A 275 4.81 -16.13 19.54
N GLU A 276 5.47 -14.98 19.70
CA GLU A 276 6.22 -14.58 20.88
C GLU A 276 5.87 -13.12 21.22
N LEU A 277 5.82 -12.79 22.52
CA LEU A 277 5.57 -11.43 22.97
C LEU A 277 6.72 -10.89 23.84
N ASN A 278 7.30 -9.78 23.43
CA ASN A 278 8.29 -8.98 24.16
C ASN A 278 9.59 -9.70 24.58
N GLY A 279 9.87 -10.89 24.07
CA GLY A 279 11.00 -11.71 24.51
C GLY A 279 10.77 -12.42 25.85
N GLU A 280 9.54 -12.44 26.36
CA GLU A 280 9.15 -13.01 27.66
C GLU A 280 8.57 -14.43 27.54
N GLY A 281 8.04 -14.83 26.38
CA GLY A 281 7.44 -16.15 26.20
C GLY A 281 6.58 -16.32 24.94
N GLU A 282 6.33 -17.58 24.59
CA GLU A 282 5.40 -17.92 23.50
C GLU A 282 3.96 -17.55 23.90
N VAL A 283 3.18 -17.06 22.93
CA VAL A 283 1.78 -16.64 23.12
C VAL A 283 0.87 -17.16 22.00
N VAL A 284 -0.44 -16.92 22.14
CA VAL A 284 -1.40 -17.05 21.05
C VAL A 284 -1.75 -15.66 20.58
N ALA A 285 -1.69 -15.39 19.27
CA ALA A 285 -2.06 -14.10 18.72
C ALA A 285 -3.16 -14.21 17.66
N GLY A 286 -3.86 -13.11 17.43
CA GLY A 286 -4.91 -12.98 16.43
C GLY A 286 -4.66 -11.81 15.50
N ILE A 287 -4.89 -12.02 14.20
CA ILE A 287 -4.83 -10.99 13.15
C ILE A 287 -6.25 -10.79 12.63
N ILE A 288 -6.69 -9.53 12.61
CA ILE A 288 -7.91 -9.14 11.93
C ILE A 288 -7.58 -8.77 10.49
N VAL A 289 -8.13 -9.54 9.56
CA VAL A 289 -8.01 -9.31 8.13
C VAL A 289 -9.28 -8.65 7.62
N MET A 290 -9.17 -7.39 7.21
CA MET A 290 -10.24 -6.61 6.61
C MET A 290 -10.57 -7.11 5.20
N ARG A 291 -11.85 -7.10 4.85
CA ARG A 291 -12.33 -7.36 3.50
C ARG A 291 -11.89 -6.25 2.54
N HIS A 292 -11.60 -6.62 1.29
CA HIS A 292 -11.25 -5.66 0.25
C HIS A 292 -12.35 -4.60 0.04
N GLY A 293 -11.95 -3.32 -0.09
CA GLY A 293 -12.86 -2.18 -0.34
C GLY A 293 -13.65 -1.65 0.87
N GLU A 294 -13.55 -2.31 2.03
CA GLU A 294 -14.15 -1.84 3.28
C GLU A 294 -13.34 -0.71 3.93
N ASN A 295 -13.94 -0.05 4.93
CA ASN A 295 -13.26 1.04 5.63
C ASN A 295 -12.49 0.55 6.85
N ALA A 296 -11.16 0.70 6.82
CA ALA A 296 -10.26 0.23 7.87
C ALA A 296 -10.59 0.82 9.25
N LEU A 297 -10.72 2.14 9.37
CA LEU A 297 -10.98 2.80 10.65
C LEU A 297 -12.28 2.32 11.31
N SER A 298 -13.38 2.26 10.55
CA SER A 298 -14.68 1.80 11.05
C SER A 298 -14.65 0.32 11.46
N THR A 299 -13.94 -0.52 10.71
CA THR A 299 -13.78 -1.95 11.00
C THR A 299 -12.97 -2.14 12.28
N ILE A 300 -11.85 -1.43 12.43
CA ILE A 300 -11.03 -1.47 13.65
C ILE A 300 -11.85 -1.01 14.87
N ASN A 301 -12.61 0.08 14.74
CA ASN A 301 -13.44 0.58 15.84
C ASN A 301 -14.54 -0.42 16.23
N ALA A 302 -15.17 -1.07 15.26
CA ALA A 302 -16.15 -2.13 15.52
C ALA A 302 -15.51 -3.34 16.22
N VAL A 303 -14.29 -3.73 15.80
CA VAL A 303 -13.51 -4.79 16.45
C VAL A 303 -13.13 -4.41 17.88
N LYS A 304 -12.60 -3.21 18.12
CA LYS A 304 -12.25 -2.71 19.46
C LYS A 304 -13.47 -2.73 20.39
N HIS A 305 -14.62 -2.28 19.89
CA HIS A 305 -15.87 -2.31 20.63
C HIS A 305 -16.30 -3.75 20.95
N LYS A 306 -16.22 -4.66 19.97
CA LYS A 306 -16.53 -6.08 20.18
C LYS A 306 -15.58 -6.73 21.19
N LEU A 307 -14.27 -6.46 21.10
CA LEU A 307 -13.27 -6.93 22.07
C LEU A 307 -13.55 -6.43 23.49
N ALA A 308 -13.96 -5.16 23.64
CA ALA A 308 -14.35 -4.61 24.93
C ALA A 308 -15.57 -5.33 25.53
N GLN A 309 -16.53 -5.74 24.70
CA GLN A 309 -17.67 -6.56 25.13
C GLN A 309 -17.25 -7.98 25.54
N LEU A 310 -16.39 -8.61 24.74
CA LEU A 310 -15.91 -9.98 24.97
C LEU A 310 -15.00 -10.08 26.19
N LYS A 311 -14.37 -8.97 26.61
CA LYS A 311 -13.48 -8.92 27.78
C LYS A 311 -14.12 -9.46 29.05
N ASN A 312 -15.43 -9.24 29.24
CA ASN A 312 -16.16 -9.75 30.42
C ASN A 312 -16.44 -11.26 30.37
N GLY A 313 -16.35 -11.87 29.19
CA GLY A 313 -16.50 -13.32 29.00
C GLY A 313 -15.18 -14.08 28.96
N LEU A 314 -14.04 -13.39 29.08
CA LEU A 314 -12.74 -14.02 29.18
C LEU A 314 -12.53 -14.62 30.58
N PRO A 315 -11.85 -15.78 30.68
CA PRO A 315 -11.46 -16.33 31.98
C PRO A 315 -10.59 -15.36 32.80
N ASP A 316 -10.69 -15.45 34.12
CA ASP A 316 -9.89 -14.63 35.04
C ASP A 316 -8.39 -14.75 34.75
N GLY A 317 -7.69 -13.62 34.68
CA GLY A 317 -6.26 -13.54 34.40
C GLY A 317 -5.88 -13.48 32.92
N VAL A 318 -6.81 -13.72 31.98
CA VAL A 318 -6.55 -13.57 30.54
C VAL A 318 -6.56 -12.09 30.14
N GLN A 319 -5.48 -11.63 29.51
CA GLN A 319 -5.29 -10.28 29.03
C GLN A 319 -5.07 -10.27 27.52
N LEU A 320 -5.65 -9.27 26.87
CA LEU A 320 -5.49 -9.03 25.43
C LEU A 320 -4.62 -7.80 25.24
N VAL A 321 -3.44 -8.01 24.65
CA VAL A 321 -2.43 -6.98 24.41
C VAL A 321 -2.43 -6.64 22.92
N THR A 322 -2.76 -5.41 22.56
CA THR A 322 -2.70 -4.93 21.18
C THR A 322 -1.26 -4.59 20.80
N VAL A 323 -0.78 -5.12 19.68
CA VAL A 323 0.60 -4.89 19.21
C VAL A 323 0.67 -4.19 17.85
N TYR A 324 -0.40 -4.23 17.07
CA TYR A 324 -0.49 -3.44 15.83
C TYR A 324 -1.90 -2.89 15.67
N ASP A 325 -1.99 -1.58 15.42
CA ASP A 325 -3.25 -0.87 15.26
C ASP A 325 -3.14 0.21 14.19
N ARG A 326 -3.67 -0.08 12.99
CA ARG A 326 -3.63 0.87 11.88
C ARG A 326 -4.48 2.12 12.13
N SER A 327 -5.44 2.10 13.07
CA SER A 327 -6.28 3.28 13.34
C SER A 327 -5.47 4.47 13.84
N GLU A 328 -4.40 4.23 14.61
CA GLU A 328 -3.50 5.28 15.10
C GLU A 328 -2.85 6.03 13.93
N LEU A 329 -2.35 5.29 12.92
CA LEU A 329 -1.79 5.88 11.70
C LEU A 329 -2.85 6.68 10.93
N ILE A 330 -4.04 6.11 10.70
CA ILE A 330 -5.12 6.77 9.95
C ILE A 330 -5.51 8.09 10.63
N GLU A 331 -5.75 8.08 11.94
CA GLU A 331 -6.15 9.26 12.70
C GLU A 331 -5.06 10.33 12.71
N ASN A 332 -3.80 9.94 12.96
CA ASN A 332 -2.66 10.87 12.95
C ASN A 332 -2.49 11.52 11.58
N THR A 333 -2.58 10.74 10.52
CA THR A 333 -2.44 11.20 9.14
C THR A 333 -3.58 12.14 8.72
N VAL A 334 -4.84 11.76 8.98
CA VAL A 334 -6.01 12.58 8.62
C VAL A 334 -6.04 13.86 9.46
N SER A 335 -5.72 13.77 10.76
CA SER A 335 -5.67 14.93 11.67
C SER A 335 -4.56 15.91 11.25
N ASN A 336 -3.35 15.41 10.97
CA ASN A 336 -2.24 16.23 10.47
C ASN A 336 -2.65 16.98 9.21
N LEU A 337 -3.17 16.28 8.20
CA LEU A 337 -3.59 16.93 6.94
C LEU A 337 -4.77 17.89 7.12
N SER A 338 -5.74 17.56 7.97
CA SER A 338 -6.87 18.44 8.26
C SER A 338 -6.41 19.74 8.94
N GLN A 339 -5.45 19.64 9.86
CA GLN A 339 -4.81 20.79 10.48
C GLN A 339 -4.04 21.61 9.44
N LYS A 340 -3.28 20.96 8.55
CA LYS A 340 -2.56 21.66 7.47
C LYS A 340 -3.51 22.38 6.52
N LEU A 341 -4.59 21.75 6.09
CA LEU A 341 -5.63 22.40 5.29
C LEU A 341 -6.20 23.65 5.98
N LEU A 342 -6.39 23.60 7.31
CA LEU A 342 -6.87 24.75 8.08
C LEU A 342 -5.81 25.86 8.19
N GLU A 343 -4.54 25.50 8.43
CA GLU A 343 -3.40 26.42 8.40
C GLU A 343 -3.29 27.12 7.03
N GLU A 344 -3.42 26.37 5.94
CA GLU A 344 -3.42 26.89 4.57
C GLU A 344 -4.56 27.88 4.35
N MET A 345 -5.80 27.50 4.68
CA MET A 345 -6.95 28.40 4.54
C MET A 345 -6.78 29.69 5.36
N ALA A 346 -6.25 29.60 6.58
CA ALA A 346 -6.00 30.75 7.44
C ALA A 346 -4.91 31.67 6.87
N VAL A 347 -3.82 31.09 6.38
CA VAL A 347 -2.73 31.81 5.71
C VAL A 347 -3.22 32.52 4.45
N VAL A 348 -4.00 31.82 3.61
CA VAL A 348 -4.58 32.41 2.40
C VAL A 348 -5.51 33.58 2.75
N ALA A 349 -6.35 33.41 3.77
CA ALA A 349 -7.22 34.47 4.26
C ALA A 349 -6.41 35.70 4.74
N LEU A 350 -5.30 35.47 5.45
CA LEU A 350 -4.40 36.52 5.92
C LEU A 350 -3.75 37.27 4.75
N VAL A 351 -3.21 36.55 3.76
CA VAL A 351 -2.60 37.17 2.57
C VAL A 351 -3.63 38.02 1.81
N CYS A 352 -4.85 37.51 1.62
CA CYS A 352 -5.95 38.25 0.98
C CYS A 352 -6.29 39.53 1.76
N LEU A 353 -6.34 39.46 3.09
CA LEU A 353 -6.63 40.61 3.95
C LEU A 353 -5.54 41.68 3.87
N LEU A 354 -4.26 41.28 3.91
CA LEU A 354 -3.10 42.18 3.87
C LEU A 354 -3.01 42.95 2.54
N PHE A 355 -3.31 42.29 1.42
CA PHE A 355 -3.27 42.94 0.12
C PHE A 355 -4.51 43.81 -0.17
N LEU A 356 -5.71 43.35 0.21
CA LEU A 356 -6.95 44.07 -0.08
C LEU A 356 -7.24 45.22 0.90
N LEU A 357 -6.70 45.17 2.12
CA LEU A 357 -6.95 46.13 3.23
C LEU A 357 -8.44 46.45 3.43
N HIS A 358 -9.32 45.50 3.06
CA HIS A 358 -10.76 45.62 3.13
C HIS A 358 -11.35 44.25 3.48
N ALA A 359 -11.64 44.04 4.76
CA ALA A 359 -12.05 42.73 5.30
C ALA A 359 -13.24 42.12 4.55
N ARG A 360 -14.22 42.92 4.15
CA ARG A 360 -15.39 42.43 3.38
C ARG A 360 -14.99 41.91 2.00
N SER A 361 -14.00 42.52 1.33
CA SER A 361 -13.52 42.03 0.04
C SER A 361 -12.73 40.74 0.19
N ALA A 362 -11.95 40.61 1.26
CA ALA A 362 -11.27 39.36 1.58
C ALA A 362 -12.28 38.22 1.87
N LEU A 363 -13.41 38.51 2.51
CA LEU A 363 -14.46 37.51 2.77
C LEU A 363 -15.01 36.85 1.50
N VAL A 364 -15.00 37.52 0.34
CA VAL A 364 -15.43 36.91 -0.92
C VAL A 364 -14.54 35.72 -1.27
N ALA A 365 -13.22 35.90 -1.17
CA ALA A 365 -12.23 34.86 -1.41
C ALA A 365 -12.27 33.78 -0.31
N VAL A 366 -12.37 34.19 0.96
CA VAL A 366 -12.40 33.27 2.11
C VAL A 366 -13.64 32.37 2.10
N ILE A 367 -14.81 32.87 1.70
CA ILE A 367 -16.04 32.05 1.63
C ILE A 367 -15.98 31.04 0.49
N SER A 368 -15.32 31.39 -0.64
CA SER A 368 -15.23 30.49 -1.79
C SER A 368 -14.38 29.23 -1.52
N LEU A 369 -13.39 29.33 -0.62
CA LEU A 369 -12.46 28.24 -0.30
C LEU A 369 -13.18 27.02 0.34
N PRO A 370 -13.88 27.15 1.49
CA PRO A 370 -14.63 26.03 2.08
C PRO A 370 -15.71 25.47 1.15
N LEU A 371 -16.35 26.32 0.34
CA LEU A 371 -17.40 25.84 -0.57
C LEU A 371 -16.85 24.96 -1.69
N ALA A 372 -15.70 25.32 -2.27
CA ALA A 372 -15.06 24.49 -3.28
C ALA A 372 -14.51 23.18 -2.67
N LEU A 373 -14.01 23.24 -1.43
CA LEU A 373 -13.62 22.06 -0.66
C LEU A 373 -14.80 21.10 -0.45
N LEU A 374 -15.92 21.61 0.08
CA LEU A 374 -17.13 20.83 0.34
C LEU A 374 -17.72 20.24 -0.95
N ALA A 375 -17.64 20.99 -2.07
CA ALA A 375 -18.03 20.48 -3.38
C ALA A 375 -17.12 19.32 -3.84
N SER A 376 -15.81 19.42 -3.60
CA SER A 376 -14.85 18.36 -3.91
C SER A 376 -15.14 17.10 -3.09
N ILE A 377 -15.35 17.25 -1.77
CA ILE A 377 -15.69 16.14 -0.87
C ILE A 377 -17.01 15.48 -1.25
N LEU A 378 -18.03 16.26 -1.64
CA LEU A 378 -19.29 15.73 -2.14
C LEU A 378 -19.07 14.84 -3.38
N LEU A 379 -18.25 15.29 -4.33
CA LEU A 379 -17.91 14.50 -5.53
C LEU A 379 -17.08 13.25 -5.19
N MET A 380 -16.17 13.34 -4.22
CA MET A 380 -15.43 12.17 -3.72
C MET A 380 -16.39 11.11 -3.17
N GLN A 381 -17.35 11.51 -2.35
CA GLN A 381 -18.33 10.58 -1.77
C GLN A 381 -19.19 9.92 -2.86
N LEU A 382 -19.67 10.70 -3.84
CA LEU A 382 -20.49 10.20 -4.96
C LEU A 382 -19.73 9.21 -5.86
N LEU A 383 -18.40 9.35 -5.95
CA LEU A 383 -17.54 8.48 -6.74
C LEU A 383 -16.85 7.37 -5.93
N GLY A 384 -17.12 7.29 -4.63
CA GLY A 384 -16.53 6.27 -3.74
C GLY A 384 -15.04 6.46 -3.44
N ILE A 385 -14.50 7.67 -3.61
CA ILE A 385 -13.10 7.98 -3.30
C ILE A 385 -12.95 8.22 -1.79
N ASN A 386 -12.05 7.48 -1.14
CA ASN A 386 -11.75 7.65 0.28
C ASN A 386 -10.93 8.93 0.56
N ALA A 387 -11.10 9.48 1.77
CA ALA A 387 -10.25 10.53 2.30
C ALA A 387 -8.99 9.90 2.91
N ASN A 388 -7.85 10.16 2.28
CA ASN A 388 -6.53 9.66 2.62
C ASN A 388 -5.47 10.73 2.31
N VAL A 389 -4.18 10.42 2.50
CA VAL A 389 -3.09 11.39 2.25
C VAL A 389 -3.11 11.98 0.86
N MET A 390 -3.33 11.14 -0.15
CA MET A 390 -3.27 11.54 -1.55
C MET A 390 -4.48 12.39 -1.92
N SER A 391 -5.68 11.99 -1.49
CA SER A 391 -6.91 12.72 -1.81
C SER A 391 -7.02 14.04 -1.04
N LEU A 392 -6.67 14.09 0.26
CA LEU A 392 -6.58 15.36 1.00
C LEU A 392 -5.41 16.22 0.50
N GLY A 393 -4.32 15.59 0.10
CA GLY A 393 -3.16 16.28 -0.48
C GLY A 393 -3.48 16.99 -1.79
N GLY A 394 -4.29 16.39 -2.66
CA GLY A 394 -4.75 17.03 -3.91
C GLY A 394 -5.58 18.30 -3.65
N ILE A 395 -6.37 18.30 -2.57
CA ILE A 395 -7.10 19.48 -2.08
C ILE A 395 -6.12 20.53 -1.56
N ALA A 396 -5.14 20.14 -0.74
CA ALA A 396 -4.18 21.06 -0.16
C ALA A 396 -3.37 21.81 -1.25
N ILE A 397 -2.86 21.05 -2.22
CA ILE A 397 -2.16 21.59 -3.40
C ILE A 397 -3.07 22.52 -4.22
N ALA A 398 -4.39 22.25 -4.24
CA ALA A 398 -5.35 23.05 -4.97
C ALA A 398 -5.63 24.41 -4.29
N ILE A 399 -5.60 24.53 -2.96
CA ILE A 399 -6.05 25.72 -2.21
C ILE A 399 -5.36 27.01 -2.69
N GLY A 400 -4.04 26.98 -2.87
CA GLY A 400 -3.27 28.15 -3.31
C GLY A 400 -3.72 28.68 -4.68
N ALA A 401 -4.03 27.78 -5.62
CA ALA A 401 -4.55 28.14 -6.94
C ALA A 401 -6.06 28.43 -6.94
N LEU A 402 -6.79 27.87 -5.97
CA LEU A 402 -8.25 27.92 -5.91
C LEU A 402 -8.78 29.34 -5.72
N VAL A 403 -8.06 30.11 -4.90
CA VAL A 403 -8.45 31.46 -4.54
C VAL A 403 -8.02 32.50 -5.57
N ASP A 404 -7.12 32.16 -6.51
CA ASP A 404 -6.58 33.08 -7.52
C ASP A 404 -7.70 33.75 -8.32
N ALA A 405 -8.65 32.98 -8.84
CA ALA A 405 -9.76 33.54 -9.60
C ALA A 405 -10.63 34.49 -8.77
N ALA A 406 -10.86 34.18 -7.49
CA ALA A 406 -11.58 35.06 -6.59
C ALA A 406 -10.81 36.37 -6.35
N ILE A 407 -9.51 36.27 -6.08
CA ILE A 407 -8.61 37.41 -5.86
C ILE A 407 -8.57 38.32 -7.08
N VAL A 408 -8.30 37.76 -8.27
CA VAL A 408 -8.16 38.54 -9.50
C VAL A 408 -9.48 39.21 -9.88
N MET A 409 -10.62 38.53 -9.69
CA MET A 409 -11.95 39.12 -9.91
C MET A 409 -12.24 40.28 -8.96
N VAL A 410 -11.98 40.09 -7.65
CA VAL A 410 -12.20 41.11 -6.62
C VAL A 410 -11.30 42.33 -6.84
N GLU A 411 -10.03 42.11 -7.17
CA GLU A 411 -9.04 43.15 -7.45
C GLU A 411 -9.40 43.97 -8.70
N HIS A 412 -9.81 43.30 -9.79
CA HIS A 412 -10.29 43.99 -10.99
C HIS A 412 -11.57 44.81 -10.68
N GLY A 413 -12.45 44.29 -9.82
CA GLY A 413 -13.61 45.01 -9.30
C GLY A 413 -13.24 46.26 -8.49
N HIS A 414 -12.25 46.17 -7.59
CA HIS A 414 -11.72 47.32 -6.85
C HIS A 414 -11.23 48.42 -7.79
N LYS A 415 -10.43 48.05 -8.80
CA LYS A 415 -9.86 48.99 -9.76
C LYS A 415 -10.92 49.70 -10.61
N LYS A 416 -11.92 48.96 -11.12
CA LYS A 416 -13.06 49.55 -11.84
C LYS A 416 -13.88 50.49 -10.96
N LEU A 417 -14.09 50.15 -9.69
CA LEU A 417 -14.78 51.03 -8.74
C LEU A 417 -13.97 52.27 -8.38
N GLU A 418 -12.64 52.16 -8.26
CA GLU A 418 -11.74 53.30 -8.05
C GLU A 418 -11.81 54.27 -9.24
N GLN A 419 -11.74 53.76 -10.47
CA GLN A 419 -11.88 54.55 -11.70
C GLN A 419 -13.26 55.22 -11.80
N ALA A 420 -14.34 54.49 -11.51
CA ALA A 420 -15.70 55.01 -11.57
C ALA A 420 -15.99 56.06 -10.47
N ARG A 421 -15.24 56.05 -9.37
CA ARG A 421 -15.29 57.04 -8.27
C ARG A 421 -14.22 58.13 -8.38
N ALA A 422 -13.46 58.16 -9.48
CA ALA A 422 -12.43 59.18 -9.71
C ALA A 422 -13.04 60.59 -9.58
N GLY A 423 -12.34 61.49 -8.90
CA GLY A 423 -12.85 62.84 -8.59
C GLY A 423 -13.84 62.92 -7.43
N GLY A 424 -14.03 61.85 -6.64
CA GLY A 424 -14.88 61.87 -5.43
C GLY A 424 -16.38 61.63 -5.69
N ARG A 425 -16.75 61.22 -6.90
CA ARG A 425 -18.14 60.94 -7.30
C ARG A 425 -18.72 59.75 -6.52
N GLN A 426 -19.90 59.93 -5.91
CA GLN A 426 -20.67 58.83 -5.36
C GLN A 426 -21.46 58.15 -6.48
N LEU A 427 -21.32 56.83 -6.59
CA LEU A 427 -22.06 56.01 -7.55
C LEU A 427 -23.47 55.71 -7.03
N SER A 428 -24.48 55.84 -7.89
CA SER A 428 -25.83 55.34 -7.61
C SER A 428 -25.84 53.80 -7.46
N LYS A 429 -26.88 53.23 -6.84
CA LYS A 429 -26.99 51.77 -6.65
C LYS A 429 -26.98 51.01 -7.99
N THR A 430 -27.56 51.58 -9.04
CA THR A 430 -27.60 51.03 -10.40
C THR A 430 -26.25 51.12 -11.09
N GLU A 431 -25.58 52.28 -11.03
CA GLU A 431 -24.22 52.44 -11.58
C GLU A 431 -23.22 51.53 -10.88
N PHE A 432 -23.30 51.38 -9.54
CA PHE A 432 -22.45 50.46 -8.78
C PHE A 432 -22.64 49.02 -9.24
N ARG A 433 -23.89 48.56 -9.35
CA ARG A 433 -24.22 47.21 -9.80
C ARG A 433 -23.69 46.95 -11.22
N GLN A 434 -23.89 47.90 -12.14
CA GLN A 434 -23.39 47.79 -13.50
C GLN A 434 -21.86 47.74 -13.56
N THR A 435 -21.18 48.59 -12.78
CA THR A 435 -19.71 48.62 -12.73
C THR A 435 -19.12 47.28 -12.26
N ILE A 436 -19.72 46.63 -11.26
CA ILE A 436 -19.32 45.30 -10.81
C ILE A 436 -19.57 44.24 -11.88
N ILE A 437 -20.74 44.27 -12.55
CA ILE A 437 -21.07 43.34 -13.64
C ILE A 437 -20.04 43.48 -14.77
N ASP A 438 -19.75 44.71 -15.20
CA ASP A 438 -18.79 44.98 -16.26
C ASP A 438 -17.39 44.51 -15.86
N ALA A 439 -16.98 44.73 -14.60
CA ALA A 439 -15.72 44.20 -14.08
C ALA A 439 -15.67 42.67 -14.15
N CYS A 440 -16.77 41.97 -13.82
CA CYS A 440 -16.85 40.50 -13.91
C CYS A 440 -16.84 40.00 -15.37
N LEU A 441 -17.50 40.73 -16.28
CA LEU A 441 -17.55 40.37 -17.70
C LEU A 441 -16.22 40.58 -18.43
N ASP A 442 -15.39 41.50 -17.95
CA ASP A 442 -14.08 41.81 -18.52
C ASP A 442 -13.06 40.69 -18.27
N VAL A 443 -13.01 40.12 -17.06
CA VAL A 443 -12.00 39.12 -16.68
C VAL A 443 -12.54 37.70 -16.50
N GLY A 444 -13.84 37.53 -16.27
CA GLY A 444 -14.45 36.24 -15.96
C GLY A 444 -14.19 35.13 -16.99
N PRO A 445 -14.33 35.37 -18.31
CA PRO A 445 -13.98 34.38 -19.32
C PRO A 445 -12.52 33.94 -19.27
N ALA A 446 -11.59 34.88 -19.10
CA ALA A 446 -10.16 34.57 -19.06
C ALA A 446 -9.81 33.72 -17.82
N LEU A 447 -10.35 34.08 -16.65
CA LEU A 447 -10.13 33.34 -15.41
C LEU A 447 -10.68 31.92 -15.46
N PHE A 448 -11.89 31.74 -16.02
CA PHE A 448 -12.49 30.42 -16.20
C PHE A 448 -11.64 29.52 -17.10
N PHE A 449 -11.17 30.04 -18.25
CA PHE A 449 -10.28 29.27 -19.14
C PHE A 449 -8.92 28.99 -18.50
N SER A 450 -8.39 29.93 -17.69
CA SER A 450 -7.15 29.73 -16.93
C SER A 450 -7.26 28.57 -15.95
N LEU A 451 -8.32 28.52 -15.15
CA LEU A 451 -8.57 27.42 -14.22
C LEU A 451 -8.81 26.10 -14.96
N LEU A 452 -9.46 26.15 -16.13
CA LEU A 452 -9.62 24.97 -16.98
C LEU A 452 -8.27 24.44 -17.49
N VAL A 453 -7.33 25.32 -17.86
CA VAL A 453 -5.95 24.92 -18.22
C VAL A 453 -5.28 24.20 -17.05
N ILE A 454 -5.37 24.73 -15.84
CA ILE A 454 -4.81 24.07 -14.64
C ILE A 454 -5.45 22.69 -14.42
N THR A 455 -6.77 22.59 -14.55
CA THR A 455 -7.52 21.35 -14.38
C THR A 455 -7.10 20.30 -15.40
N VAL A 456 -7.11 20.68 -16.68
CA VAL A 456 -6.85 19.78 -17.81
C VAL A 456 -5.36 19.41 -17.90
N SER A 457 -4.45 20.29 -17.48
CA SER A 457 -3.00 19.97 -17.40
C SER A 457 -2.69 18.80 -16.46
N PHE A 458 -3.62 18.45 -15.58
CA PHE A 458 -3.49 17.35 -14.63
C PHE A 458 -4.15 16.04 -15.09
N LEU A 459 -4.95 16.10 -16.15
CA LEU A 459 -5.59 14.91 -16.76
C LEU A 459 -4.58 13.79 -17.12
N PRO A 460 -3.36 14.09 -17.60
CA PRO A 460 -2.37 13.06 -17.92
C PRO A 460 -1.99 12.19 -16.72
N VAL A 461 -2.12 12.66 -15.48
CA VAL A 461 -1.85 11.85 -14.28
C VAL A 461 -2.75 10.61 -14.21
N PHE A 462 -3.96 10.64 -14.81
CA PHE A 462 -4.86 9.48 -14.86
C PHE A 462 -4.43 8.38 -15.83
N MET A 463 -3.42 8.60 -16.69
CA MET A 463 -2.89 7.52 -17.55
C MET A 463 -1.75 6.74 -16.87
N LEU A 464 -1.42 7.06 -15.61
CA LEU A 464 -0.59 6.20 -14.77
C LEU A 464 -1.37 4.92 -14.45
N GLU A 465 -0.71 3.77 -14.53
CA GLU A 465 -1.32 2.44 -14.35
C GLU A 465 -0.87 1.83 -13.01
N ALA A 466 -1.40 0.65 -12.65
CA ALA A 466 -0.97 -0.14 -11.51
C ALA A 466 -0.88 0.64 -10.17
N GLN A 467 0.22 0.44 -9.44
CA GLN A 467 0.43 1.00 -8.11
C GLN A 467 0.54 2.53 -8.15
N GLU A 468 1.30 3.10 -9.09
CA GLU A 468 1.43 4.54 -9.26
C GLU A 468 0.09 5.21 -9.61
N GLY A 469 -0.72 4.56 -10.46
CA GLY A 469 -2.06 5.02 -10.81
C GLY A 469 -3.00 5.04 -9.62
N ARG A 470 -3.09 3.93 -8.86
CA ARG A 470 -3.94 3.83 -7.66
C ARG A 470 -3.53 4.83 -6.58
N LEU A 471 -2.24 5.14 -6.49
CA LEU A 471 -1.70 6.10 -5.54
C LEU A 471 -2.06 7.55 -5.90
N PHE A 472 -1.83 7.96 -7.16
CA PHE A 472 -1.96 9.37 -7.56
C PHE A 472 -3.31 9.74 -8.18
N ALA A 473 -4.12 8.77 -8.60
CA ALA A 473 -5.47 9.06 -9.14
C ALA A 473 -6.37 9.78 -8.12
N PRO A 474 -6.45 9.39 -6.82
CA PRO A 474 -7.22 10.13 -5.82
C PRO A 474 -6.75 11.59 -5.67
N LEU A 475 -5.44 11.84 -5.75
CA LEU A 475 -4.86 13.18 -5.73
C LEU A 475 -5.28 13.98 -6.96
N ALA A 476 -5.22 13.37 -8.14
CA ALA A 476 -5.63 14.01 -9.39
C ALA A 476 -7.14 14.31 -9.41
N TYR A 477 -7.99 13.40 -8.94
CA TYR A 477 -9.44 13.61 -8.83
C TYR A 477 -9.77 14.80 -7.94
N THR A 478 -9.26 14.80 -6.72
CA THR A 478 -9.58 15.82 -5.73
C THR A 478 -9.09 17.21 -6.10
N LYS A 479 -7.87 17.32 -6.65
CA LYS A 479 -7.37 18.58 -7.22
C LYS A 479 -8.29 19.05 -8.36
N THR A 480 -8.64 18.15 -9.28
CA THR A 480 -9.50 18.47 -10.43
C THR A 480 -10.89 18.91 -10.00
N PHE A 481 -11.51 18.22 -9.04
CA PHE A 481 -12.82 18.58 -8.49
C PHE A 481 -12.79 19.93 -7.76
N ALA A 482 -11.76 20.17 -6.95
CA ALA A 482 -11.59 21.45 -6.27
C ALA A 482 -11.44 22.59 -7.29
N MET A 483 -10.59 22.43 -8.31
CA MET A 483 -10.41 23.43 -9.39
C MET A 483 -11.67 23.64 -10.22
N ALA A 484 -12.38 22.57 -10.59
CA ALA A 484 -13.62 22.64 -11.35
C ALA A 484 -14.72 23.34 -10.55
N ALA A 485 -14.88 22.99 -9.28
CA ALA A 485 -15.80 23.66 -8.37
C ALA A 485 -15.48 25.15 -8.24
N ALA A 486 -14.20 25.49 -8.08
CA ALA A 486 -13.75 26.87 -8.01
C ALA A 486 -14.01 27.66 -9.30
N ALA A 487 -13.79 27.05 -10.46
CA ALA A 487 -14.08 27.67 -11.75
C ALA A 487 -15.57 27.96 -11.92
N ILE A 488 -16.44 27.03 -11.50
CA ILE A 488 -17.89 27.23 -11.50
C ILE A 488 -18.30 28.33 -10.52
N LEU A 489 -17.77 28.31 -9.28
CA LEU A 489 -18.04 29.32 -8.26
C LEU A 489 -17.54 30.72 -8.67
N ALA A 490 -16.44 30.80 -9.41
CA ALA A 490 -15.87 32.04 -9.93
C ALA A 490 -16.76 32.78 -10.92
N ILE A 491 -17.59 32.07 -11.69
CA ILE A 491 -18.53 32.67 -12.65
C ILE A 491 -19.97 32.73 -12.15
N THR A 492 -20.27 32.13 -10.99
CA THR A 492 -21.61 32.07 -10.39
C THR A 492 -21.69 32.83 -9.07
N LEU A 493 -21.12 32.27 -7.99
CA LEU A 493 -21.20 32.80 -6.63
C LEU A 493 -20.37 34.06 -6.45
N ILE A 494 -19.13 34.09 -6.91
CA ILE A 494 -18.20 35.22 -6.69
C ILE A 494 -18.79 36.54 -7.20
N PRO A 495 -19.34 36.64 -8.44
CA PRO A 495 -20.02 37.85 -8.91
C PRO A 495 -21.17 38.30 -8.01
N VAL A 496 -21.94 37.36 -7.46
CA VAL A 496 -23.04 37.66 -6.53
C VAL A 496 -22.51 38.18 -5.20
N LEU A 497 -21.51 37.51 -4.60
CA LEU A 497 -20.87 37.94 -3.36
C LEU A 497 -20.23 39.32 -3.50
N MET A 498 -19.65 39.64 -4.66
CA MET A 498 -19.08 40.95 -4.92
C MET A 498 -20.12 42.08 -4.81
N LEU A 499 -21.37 41.87 -5.21
CA LEU A 499 -22.45 42.88 -5.08
C LEU A 499 -22.85 43.17 -3.64
N TYR A 500 -22.68 42.19 -2.74
CA TYR A 500 -22.97 42.32 -1.32
C TYR A 500 -21.78 42.87 -0.55
N PHE A 501 -20.57 42.38 -0.83
CA PHE A 501 -19.39 42.63 -0.01
C PHE A 501 -18.46 43.75 -0.51
N LEU A 502 -18.43 44.12 -1.79
CA LEU A 502 -17.63 45.29 -2.28
C LEU A 502 -18.35 46.63 -2.01
N ARG A 503 -18.89 46.82 -0.80
CA ARG A 503 -19.55 48.05 -0.38
C ARG A 503 -18.68 48.83 0.61
N GLY A 504 -18.72 50.16 0.52
CA GLY A 504 -18.00 51.07 1.44
C GLY A 504 -16.82 51.80 0.79
N LYS A 505 -15.95 52.34 1.64
CA LYS A 505 -14.72 53.04 1.23
C LYS A 505 -13.65 52.01 0.87
N ILE A 506 -13.39 51.86 -0.42
CA ILE A 506 -12.33 50.99 -0.93
C ILE A 506 -11.02 51.82 -0.92
N PRO A 507 -9.96 51.36 -0.24
CA PRO A 507 -8.68 52.06 -0.24
C PRO A 507 -8.05 52.04 -1.65
N SER A 508 -7.50 53.17 -2.08
CA SER A 508 -6.81 53.31 -3.36
C SER A 508 -5.53 52.48 -3.41
N GLU A 509 -5.17 51.97 -4.59
CA GLU A 509 -4.00 51.09 -4.82
C GLU A 509 -2.70 51.66 -4.23
N GLN A 510 -2.51 52.98 -4.29
CA GLN A 510 -1.31 53.69 -3.83
C GLN A 510 -1.20 53.82 -2.30
N LYS A 511 -2.26 53.52 -1.55
CA LYS A 511 -2.27 53.62 -0.08
C LYS A 511 -1.78 52.35 0.61
N ASN A 512 -1.76 51.21 -0.07
CA ASN A 512 -1.20 49.99 0.51
C ASN A 512 0.34 50.06 0.45
N PRO A 513 1.04 50.03 1.60
CA PRO A 513 2.51 50.12 1.63
C PRO A 513 3.19 48.95 0.90
N LEU A 514 2.58 47.75 0.93
CA LEU A 514 3.13 46.55 0.28
C LEU A 514 3.10 46.69 -1.25
N SER A 515 1.96 47.07 -1.83
CA SER A 515 1.84 47.26 -3.28
C SER A 515 2.76 48.38 -3.77
N ARG A 516 2.83 49.49 -3.03
CA ARG A 516 3.70 50.62 -3.37
C ARG A 516 5.17 50.23 -3.37
N GLY A 517 5.62 49.48 -2.36
CA GLY A 517 6.99 48.95 -2.28
C GLY A 517 7.32 48.01 -3.45
N LEU A 518 6.43 47.06 -3.74
CA LEU A 518 6.60 46.10 -4.84
C LEU A 518 6.64 46.80 -6.21
N ILE A 519 5.74 47.76 -6.47
CA ILE A 519 5.73 48.53 -7.71
C ILE A 519 6.99 49.41 -7.82
N ALA A 520 7.43 50.02 -6.72
CA ALA A 520 8.65 50.84 -6.69
C ALA A 520 9.91 50.01 -6.97
N LEU A 521 9.95 48.74 -6.55
CA LEU A 521 11.03 47.81 -6.85
C LEU A 521 10.96 47.27 -8.29
N TYR A 522 9.77 46.88 -8.75
CA TYR A 522 9.56 46.28 -10.06
C TYR A 522 9.78 47.25 -11.22
N THR A 523 9.27 48.49 -11.10
CA THR A 523 9.33 49.49 -12.17
C THR A 523 10.76 49.76 -12.67
N PRO A 524 11.77 50.05 -11.81
CA PRO A 524 13.14 50.28 -12.27
C PRO A 524 13.78 49.01 -12.86
N LEU A 525 13.49 47.83 -12.30
CA LEU A 525 13.97 46.55 -12.83
C LEU A 525 13.45 46.32 -14.25
N LEU A 526 12.14 46.48 -14.47
CA LEU A 526 11.55 46.32 -15.80
C LEU A 526 12.09 47.36 -16.80
N LYS A 527 12.31 48.61 -16.38
CA LYS A 527 12.93 49.64 -17.22
C LYS A 527 14.33 49.22 -17.67
N LEU A 528 15.14 48.66 -16.76
CA LEU A 528 16.47 48.16 -17.08
C LEU A 528 16.41 46.96 -18.05
N CYS A 529 15.50 46.02 -17.79
CA CYS A 529 15.25 44.85 -18.65
C CYS A 529 14.82 45.25 -20.07
N LEU A 530 13.94 46.24 -20.22
CA LEU A 530 13.50 46.76 -21.52
C LEU A 530 14.57 47.59 -22.23
N ARG A 531 15.52 48.20 -21.51
CA ARG A 531 16.66 48.92 -22.09
C ARG A 531 17.68 47.96 -22.70
N PHE A 532 17.92 46.81 -22.06
CA PHE A 532 18.87 45.79 -22.53
C PHE A 532 18.20 44.42 -22.76
N PRO A 533 17.21 44.32 -23.66
CA PRO A 533 16.35 43.15 -23.79
C PRO A 533 17.12 41.88 -24.19
N LYS A 534 18.17 42.01 -25.01
CA LYS A 534 19.03 40.88 -25.42
C LYS A 534 19.84 40.32 -24.25
N THR A 535 20.27 41.17 -23.31
CA THR A 535 21.04 40.72 -22.14
C THR A 535 20.18 39.92 -21.17
N LEU A 536 18.91 40.32 -20.97
CA LEU A 536 17.99 39.55 -20.15
C LEU A 536 17.69 38.18 -20.76
N VAL A 537 17.49 38.11 -22.09
CA VAL A 537 17.30 36.83 -22.77
C VAL A 537 18.53 35.93 -22.60
N LEU A 538 19.74 36.47 -22.77
CA LEU A 538 20.98 35.73 -22.52
C LEU A 538 21.08 35.23 -21.08
N LEU A 539 20.83 36.09 -20.09
CA LEU A 539 20.83 35.72 -18.67
C LEU A 539 19.78 34.66 -18.34
N SER A 540 18.60 34.76 -18.94
CA SER A 540 17.54 33.76 -18.75
C SER A 540 17.98 32.41 -19.33
N VAL A 541 18.54 32.40 -20.53
CA VAL A 541 19.09 31.18 -21.16
C VAL A 541 20.23 30.58 -20.33
N LEU A 542 21.11 31.41 -19.75
CA LEU A 542 22.14 30.94 -18.82
C LEU A 542 21.54 30.36 -17.54
N ALA A 543 20.49 30.98 -16.98
CA ALA A 543 19.77 30.44 -15.83
C ALA A 543 19.10 29.10 -16.15
N LEU A 544 18.55 28.93 -17.36
CA LEU A 544 18.04 27.65 -17.84
C LEU A 544 19.16 26.62 -18.05
N ALA A 545 20.29 27.03 -18.63
CA ALA A 545 21.45 26.15 -18.78
C ALA A 545 22.01 25.70 -17.42
N SER A 546 21.92 26.56 -16.39
CA SER A 546 22.37 26.23 -15.04
C SER A 546 21.60 25.06 -14.43
N SER A 547 20.34 24.81 -14.83
CA SER A 547 19.57 23.67 -14.31
C SER A 547 20.01 22.31 -14.88
N LEU A 548 20.93 22.28 -15.85
CA LEU A 548 21.59 21.04 -16.26
C LEU A 548 22.44 20.44 -15.14
N LEU A 549 22.99 21.27 -14.25
CA LEU A 549 23.80 20.83 -13.12
C LEU A 549 23.00 20.02 -12.08
N PRO A 550 21.87 20.53 -11.54
CA PRO A 550 21.03 19.71 -10.67
C PRO A 550 20.44 18.52 -11.43
N TRP A 551 20.01 18.67 -12.69
CA TRP A 551 19.48 17.54 -13.48
C TRP A 551 20.44 16.34 -13.57
N GLN A 552 21.74 16.58 -13.71
CA GLN A 552 22.75 15.52 -13.79
C GLN A 552 23.13 14.92 -12.43
N ARG A 553 22.82 15.60 -11.32
CA ARG A 553 23.19 15.19 -9.96
C ARG A 553 22.04 14.61 -9.15
N LEU A 554 20.80 14.89 -9.55
CA LEU A 554 19.63 14.36 -8.87
C LEU A 554 19.54 12.85 -9.12
N SER A 555 19.49 12.09 -8.04
CA SER A 555 19.27 10.66 -8.04
C SER A 555 17.81 10.33 -8.33
N SER A 556 17.49 9.05 -8.53
CA SER A 556 16.13 8.57 -8.83
C SER A 556 15.68 7.50 -7.85
N GLU A 557 14.43 7.63 -7.39
CA GLU A 557 13.71 6.64 -6.59
C GLU A 557 12.32 6.39 -7.19
N PHE A 558 11.67 5.28 -6.84
CA PHE A 558 10.27 5.09 -7.21
C PHE A 558 9.37 6.05 -6.41
N MET A 559 9.44 5.98 -5.08
CA MET A 559 8.58 6.73 -4.17
C MET A 559 9.30 6.92 -2.82
N PRO A 560 9.18 8.11 -2.20
CA PRO A 560 9.74 8.34 -0.87
C PRO A 560 9.12 7.38 0.15
N ALA A 561 9.91 6.95 1.12
CA ALA A 561 9.43 6.10 2.21
C ALA A 561 8.33 6.81 3.02
N PHE A 562 7.21 6.13 3.21
CA PHE A 562 6.11 6.61 4.03
C PHE A 562 6.37 6.23 5.49
N ALA A 563 6.36 7.21 6.39
CA ALA A 563 6.53 6.95 7.82
C ALA A 563 5.22 6.40 8.41
N GLU A 564 5.17 5.09 8.62
CA GLU A 564 4.00 4.39 9.17
C GLU A 564 3.92 4.43 10.70
N GLY A 565 4.98 4.88 11.37
CA GLY A 565 5.12 4.84 12.83
C GLY A 565 5.70 3.52 13.32
N ASP A 566 5.05 2.40 12.99
CA ASP A 566 5.49 1.06 13.37
C ASP A 566 6.51 0.47 12.38
N LEU A 567 7.25 -0.55 12.83
CA LEU A 567 8.26 -1.24 12.05
C LEU A 567 7.98 -2.74 11.96
N LEU A 568 8.41 -3.35 10.84
CA LEU A 568 8.38 -4.78 10.63
C LEU A 568 9.83 -5.30 10.49
N TYR A 569 10.22 -6.24 11.33
CA TYR A 569 11.50 -6.93 11.24
C TYR A 569 11.32 -8.30 10.58
N MET A 570 11.92 -8.49 9.40
CA MET A 570 11.72 -9.68 8.56
C MET A 570 13.01 -10.39 8.18
N PRO A 571 13.78 -10.92 9.14
CA PRO A 571 15.01 -11.59 8.81
C PRO A 571 14.76 -12.96 8.18
N THR A 572 15.77 -13.46 7.45
CA THR A 572 15.80 -14.85 6.98
C THR A 572 17.03 -15.59 7.45
N THR A 573 16.83 -16.87 7.70
CA THR A 573 17.90 -17.82 8.03
C THR A 573 17.90 -18.99 7.05
N LEU A 574 18.90 -19.87 7.19
CA LEU A 574 19.08 -21.02 6.34
C LEU A 574 17.97 -22.07 6.56
N PRO A 575 17.64 -22.86 5.52
CA PRO A 575 16.70 -23.98 5.64
C PRO A 575 17.15 -25.07 6.62
N GLY A 576 16.20 -25.89 7.08
CA GLY A 576 16.46 -26.98 8.04
C GLY A 576 16.26 -26.63 9.52
N LEU A 577 15.83 -25.40 9.82
CA LEU A 577 15.52 -24.97 11.19
C LEU A 577 14.34 -25.76 11.80
N SER A 578 14.55 -26.35 12.98
CA SER A 578 13.46 -27.00 13.73
C SER A 578 12.51 -25.95 14.33
N PRO A 579 11.21 -26.23 14.51
CA PRO A 579 10.29 -25.31 15.18
C PRO A 579 10.76 -24.88 16.57
N ALA A 580 11.40 -25.78 17.33
CA ALA A 580 11.93 -25.47 18.66
C ALA A 580 13.11 -24.50 18.60
N THR A 581 14.00 -24.65 17.61
CA THR A 581 15.11 -23.72 17.40
C THR A 581 14.60 -22.38 16.88
N ALA A 582 13.59 -22.39 16.00
CA ALA A 582 12.93 -21.19 15.50
C ALA A 582 12.27 -20.37 16.62
N ALA A 583 11.59 -21.03 17.56
CA ALA A 583 11.02 -20.38 18.74
C ALA A 583 12.10 -19.70 19.61
N LYS A 584 13.23 -20.38 19.84
CA LYS A 584 14.36 -19.82 20.60
C LYS A 584 14.97 -18.62 19.89
N LEU A 585 15.16 -18.71 18.58
CA LEU A 585 15.71 -17.63 17.76
C LEU A 585 14.79 -16.41 17.79
N LEU A 586 13.48 -16.63 17.62
CA LEU A 586 12.46 -15.58 17.70
C LEU A 586 12.47 -14.90 19.07
N GLN A 587 12.45 -15.66 20.17
CA GLN A 587 12.50 -15.09 21.52
C GLN A 587 13.79 -14.29 21.76
N GLN A 588 14.93 -14.76 21.24
CA GLN A 588 16.20 -14.04 21.36
C GLN A 588 16.16 -12.71 20.61
N THR A 589 15.67 -12.70 19.36
CA THR A 589 15.56 -11.47 18.58
C THR A 589 14.58 -10.50 19.23
N ASP A 590 13.43 -10.98 19.70
CA ASP A 590 12.40 -10.12 20.28
C ASP A 590 12.86 -9.49 21.59
N ARG A 591 13.59 -10.25 22.41
CA ARG A 591 14.23 -9.71 23.62
C ARG A 591 15.24 -8.62 23.30
N LEU A 592 16.07 -8.80 22.26
CA LEU A 592 17.04 -7.81 21.82
C LEU A 592 16.34 -6.55 21.31
N ILE A 593 15.33 -6.69 20.47
CA ILE A 593 14.51 -5.56 19.98
C ILE A 593 13.91 -4.80 21.16
N LYS A 594 13.36 -5.52 22.16
CA LYS A 594 12.71 -4.93 23.32
C LYS A 594 13.67 -4.16 24.25
N THR A 595 14.99 -4.33 24.11
CA THR A 595 15.97 -3.53 24.86
C THR A 595 16.06 -2.08 24.40
N VAL A 596 15.62 -1.76 23.18
CA VAL A 596 15.66 -0.40 22.64
C VAL A 596 14.55 0.45 23.31
N PRO A 597 14.87 1.61 23.92
CA PRO A 597 13.92 2.37 24.74
C PRO A 597 12.65 2.83 24.00
N GLU A 598 12.74 3.10 22.70
CA GLU A 598 11.63 3.55 21.86
C GLU A 598 10.60 2.46 21.57
N VAL A 599 10.90 1.19 21.84
CA VAL A 599 10.01 0.06 21.53
C VAL A 599 8.98 -0.16 22.65
N GLU A 600 7.69 -0.02 22.32
CA GLU A 600 6.56 -0.25 23.23
C GLU A 600 6.19 -1.73 23.35
N ALA A 601 6.08 -2.44 22.23
CA ALA A 601 5.74 -3.86 22.21
C ALA A 601 6.34 -4.56 20.98
N VAL A 602 6.61 -5.86 21.12
CA VAL A 602 7.20 -6.71 20.08
C VAL A 602 6.37 -7.98 19.97
N LEU A 603 5.75 -8.21 18.82
CA LEU A 603 5.06 -9.46 18.51
C LEU A 603 5.83 -10.18 17.40
N GLY A 604 6.65 -11.12 17.80
CA GLY A 604 7.36 -12.00 16.89
C GLY A 604 6.46 -13.09 16.34
N LYS A 605 6.65 -13.39 15.06
CA LYS A 605 6.10 -14.58 14.40
C LYS A 605 7.23 -15.32 13.68
N SER A 606 7.31 -16.63 13.88
CA SER A 606 8.09 -17.53 13.02
C SER A 606 7.15 -18.40 12.21
N GLY A 607 7.39 -18.53 10.91
CA GLY A 607 6.46 -19.23 10.02
C GLY A 607 5.19 -18.42 9.80
N ARG A 608 4.07 -19.12 9.64
CA ARG A 608 2.80 -18.54 9.16
C ARG A 608 1.68 -18.56 10.18
N ALA A 609 0.79 -17.58 10.06
CA ALA A 609 -0.53 -17.60 10.66
C ALA A 609 -1.46 -18.60 9.91
N ASN A 610 -2.54 -19.01 10.57
CA ASN A 610 -3.56 -19.89 10.00
C ASN A 610 -4.48 -19.10 9.04
N THR A 611 -3.93 -18.64 7.91
CA THR A 611 -4.63 -17.94 6.82
C THR A 611 -3.96 -18.23 5.49
N ALA A 612 -4.71 -18.10 4.39
CA ALA A 612 -4.13 -18.17 3.04
C ALA A 612 -3.30 -16.92 2.70
N THR A 613 -3.45 -15.81 3.43
CA THR A 613 -2.71 -14.55 3.19
C THR A 613 -1.26 -14.57 3.68
N ASP A 614 -0.84 -15.67 4.32
CA ASP A 614 0.50 -15.81 4.93
C ASP A 614 1.18 -17.11 4.49
N PRO A 615 2.01 -17.06 3.43
CA PRO A 615 2.80 -18.20 2.97
C PRO A 615 4.17 -18.29 3.69
N ALA A 616 4.36 -17.71 4.87
CA ALA A 616 5.68 -17.66 5.49
C ALA A 616 6.21 -19.05 5.91
N PRO A 617 7.43 -19.44 5.49
CA PRO A 617 8.10 -20.64 6.01
C PRO A 617 8.66 -20.40 7.41
N LEU A 618 8.94 -21.47 8.16
CA LEU A 618 9.52 -21.39 9.52
C LEU A 618 10.89 -20.69 9.57
N THR A 619 11.60 -20.64 8.44
CA THR A 619 12.91 -19.97 8.29
C THR A 619 12.80 -18.45 8.14
N MET A 620 11.58 -17.94 7.98
CA MET A 620 11.29 -16.53 7.94
C MET A 620 10.64 -16.12 9.26
N LEU A 621 11.24 -15.12 9.90
CA LEU A 621 10.62 -14.43 11.03
C LEU A 621 9.95 -13.17 10.50
N GLU A 622 8.83 -12.80 11.09
CA GLU A 622 8.15 -11.53 10.87
C GLU A 622 7.75 -10.99 12.24
N THR A 623 8.38 -9.91 12.66
CA THR A 623 8.18 -9.33 13.98
C THR A 623 7.59 -7.94 13.84
N SER A 624 6.37 -7.76 14.34
CA SER A 624 5.71 -6.46 14.37
C SER A 624 6.19 -5.69 15.60
N ILE A 625 6.78 -4.51 15.37
CA ILE A 625 7.40 -3.68 16.39
C ILE A 625 6.56 -2.42 16.54
N LYS A 626 5.87 -2.31 17.68
CA LYS A 626 5.15 -1.09 18.06
C LYS A 626 6.13 -0.10 18.67
N LEU A 627 6.27 1.07 18.06
CA LEU A 627 7.08 2.15 18.64
C LEU A 627 6.22 3.01 19.58
N LYS A 628 6.85 3.54 20.62
CA LYS A 628 6.22 4.55 21.48
C LYS A 628 5.88 5.80 20.65
N PRO A 629 4.91 6.62 21.09
CA PRO A 629 4.66 7.92 20.48
C PRO A 629 5.95 8.74 20.35
N GLN A 630 6.13 9.43 19.22
CA GLN A 630 7.35 10.18 18.90
C GLN A 630 7.76 11.20 19.98
N SER A 631 6.79 11.73 20.73
CA SER A 631 7.02 12.64 21.86
C SER A 631 7.78 12.02 23.05
N GLN A 632 7.84 10.68 23.11
CA GLN A 632 8.53 9.93 24.16
C GLN A 632 9.91 9.40 23.72
N TRP A 633 10.32 9.68 22.47
CA TRP A 633 11.63 9.28 21.98
C TRP A 633 12.73 10.11 22.64
N ARG A 634 13.95 9.54 22.72
CA ARG A 634 15.13 10.30 23.14
C ARG A 634 15.31 11.53 22.22
N GLN A 635 15.77 12.64 22.80
CA GLN A 635 15.89 13.90 22.07
C GLN A 635 16.87 13.78 20.88
N GLY A 636 16.44 14.26 19.72
CA GLY A 636 17.27 14.32 18.51
C GLY A 636 17.35 13.01 17.72
N ILE A 637 16.68 11.94 18.16
CA ILE A 637 16.66 10.64 17.47
C ILE A 637 15.58 10.63 16.38
N THR A 638 15.95 10.15 15.20
CA THR A 638 15.04 9.89 14.07
C THR A 638 14.72 8.40 13.95
N LEU A 639 13.71 8.06 13.14
CA LEU A 639 13.39 6.66 12.86
C LEU A 639 14.57 5.89 12.26
N ASN A 640 15.37 6.55 11.40
CA ASN A 640 16.56 5.94 10.81
C ASN A 640 17.64 5.63 11.86
N ASP A 641 17.78 6.49 12.88
CA ASP A 641 18.69 6.26 14.00
C ASP A 641 18.22 5.07 14.86
N ILE A 642 16.90 4.95 15.08
CA ILE A 642 16.31 3.79 15.77
C ILE A 642 16.57 2.51 14.99
N ILE A 643 16.37 2.52 13.66
CA ILE A 643 16.66 1.37 12.80
C ILE A 643 18.14 1.01 12.84
N ALA A 644 19.04 2.00 12.82
CA ALA A 644 20.47 1.76 12.92
C ALA A 644 20.88 1.17 14.28
N GLU A 645 20.28 1.64 15.38
CA GLU A 645 20.49 1.09 16.72
C GLU A 645 19.94 -0.34 16.84
N LEU A 646 18.72 -0.58 16.33
CA LEU A 646 18.12 -1.92 16.25
C LEU A 646 18.99 -2.88 15.45
N ASP A 647 19.48 -2.46 14.28
CA ASP A 647 20.36 -3.28 13.45
C ASP A 647 21.67 -3.59 14.18
N ALA A 648 22.25 -2.63 14.90
CA ALA A 648 23.47 -2.85 15.67
C ALA A 648 23.26 -3.79 16.88
N VAL A 649 22.10 -3.72 17.54
CA VAL A 649 21.78 -4.53 18.72
C VAL A 649 21.37 -5.96 18.34
N VAL A 650 20.57 -6.13 17.29
CA VAL A 650 19.99 -7.41 16.89
C VAL A 650 20.93 -8.13 15.91
N GLN A 651 22.07 -8.57 16.42
CA GLN A 651 23.09 -9.28 15.64
C GLN A 651 23.13 -10.76 16.06
N VAL A 652 22.46 -11.62 15.29
CA VAL A 652 22.42 -13.07 15.54
C VAL A 652 23.10 -13.83 14.40
N PRO A 653 24.07 -14.72 14.67
CA PRO A 653 24.74 -15.50 13.64
C PRO A 653 23.78 -16.31 12.77
N GLY A 654 23.96 -16.25 11.45
CA GLY A 654 23.12 -16.99 10.49
C GLY A 654 21.75 -16.35 10.23
N LEU A 655 21.54 -15.12 10.69
CA LEU A 655 20.33 -14.34 10.45
C LEU A 655 20.68 -13.07 9.67
N THR A 656 20.01 -12.85 8.53
CA THR A 656 20.17 -11.62 7.74
C THR A 656 19.03 -10.67 8.06
N ASN A 657 19.35 -9.54 8.70
CA ASN A 657 18.35 -8.54 9.12
C ASN A 657 17.71 -7.81 7.92
N ALA A 658 16.43 -7.48 8.08
CA ALA A 658 15.71 -6.57 7.19
C ALA A 658 14.67 -5.80 8.02
N TRP A 659 14.74 -4.46 7.97
CA TRP A 659 13.88 -3.55 8.72
C TRP A 659 13.01 -2.77 7.74
N LEU A 660 11.71 -3.00 7.76
CA LEU A 660 10.82 -2.54 6.70
C LEU A 660 9.52 -1.93 7.25
N PRO A 661 8.90 -0.95 6.55
CA PRO A 661 7.57 -0.45 6.92
C PRO A 661 6.46 -1.49 6.62
N PRO A 662 5.54 -1.78 7.56
CA PRO A 662 4.55 -2.86 7.41
C PRO A 662 3.69 -2.81 6.13
N ILE A 663 3.00 -1.70 5.87
CA ILE A 663 2.06 -1.53 4.75
C ILE A 663 2.83 -1.56 3.44
N LYS A 664 3.94 -0.80 3.35
CA LYS A 664 4.81 -0.79 2.15
C LYS A 664 5.28 -2.20 1.79
N THR A 665 5.81 -2.95 2.76
CA THR A 665 6.31 -4.30 2.50
C THR A 665 5.24 -5.25 2.02
N ARG A 666 4.02 -5.19 2.60
CA ARG A 666 2.92 -6.02 2.15
C ARG A 666 2.48 -5.67 0.72
N ILE A 667 2.52 -4.41 0.33
CA ILE A 667 2.25 -3.99 -1.07
C ILE A 667 3.36 -4.51 -2.01
N ASP A 668 4.63 -4.32 -1.65
CA ASP A 668 5.77 -4.75 -2.49
C ASP A 668 5.76 -6.28 -2.71
N MET A 669 5.49 -7.06 -1.65
CA MET A 669 5.34 -8.51 -1.70
C MET A 669 4.17 -8.95 -2.59
N LEU A 670 3.04 -8.25 -2.50
CA LEU A 670 1.85 -8.56 -3.29
C LEU A 670 2.11 -8.36 -4.78
N SER A 671 2.61 -7.18 -5.14
CA SER A 671 2.68 -6.77 -6.54
C SER A 671 3.92 -7.33 -7.25
N THR A 672 5.09 -7.37 -6.62
CA THR A 672 6.32 -7.89 -7.27
C THR A 672 6.70 -9.31 -6.86
N GLY A 673 6.17 -9.81 -5.75
CA GLY A 673 6.61 -11.04 -5.09
C GLY A 673 7.82 -10.81 -4.18
N ILE A 674 8.67 -9.84 -4.51
CA ILE A 674 9.94 -9.57 -3.83
C ILE A 674 9.68 -8.56 -2.69
N ARG A 675 10.18 -8.89 -1.50
CA ARG A 675 10.02 -8.05 -0.29
C ARG A 675 11.06 -6.93 -0.15
N THR A 676 12.19 -7.05 -0.85
CA THR A 676 13.27 -6.05 -0.85
C THR A 676 13.09 -5.06 -2.00
N PRO A 677 13.66 -3.84 -1.92
CA PRO A 677 13.54 -2.84 -2.98
C PRO A 677 14.03 -3.33 -4.34
N VAL A 678 15.10 -4.15 -4.36
CA VAL A 678 15.64 -4.78 -5.56
C VAL A 678 15.66 -6.30 -5.35
N GLY A 679 15.36 -7.04 -6.40
CA GLY A 679 15.66 -8.46 -6.44
C GLY A 679 15.95 -8.96 -7.85
N VAL A 680 16.56 -10.14 -7.92
CA VAL A 680 16.85 -10.83 -9.18
C VAL A 680 16.06 -12.12 -9.23
N ARG A 681 15.28 -12.32 -10.29
CA ARG A 681 14.52 -13.57 -10.55
C ARG A 681 15.34 -14.43 -11.50
N VAL A 682 15.67 -15.64 -11.07
CA VAL A 682 16.37 -16.65 -11.86
C VAL A 682 15.37 -17.76 -12.17
N SER A 683 14.92 -17.85 -13.41
CA SER A 683 13.94 -18.87 -13.84
C SER A 683 14.56 -19.87 -14.79
N GLY A 684 14.22 -21.15 -14.64
CA GLY A 684 14.87 -22.24 -15.38
C GLY A 684 14.08 -23.55 -15.33
N PRO A 685 14.61 -24.62 -15.94
CA PRO A 685 13.93 -25.91 -16.04
C PRO A 685 14.07 -26.77 -14.77
N ASP A 686 15.13 -26.61 -13.98
CA ASP A 686 15.43 -27.41 -12.79
C ASP A 686 15.97 -26.55 -11.63
N LEU A 687 15.74 -27.02 -10.40
CA LEU A 687 16.09 -26.29 -9.17
C LEU A 687 17.61 -26.18 -8.95
N ALA A 688 18.37 -27.21 -9.32
CA ALA A 688 19.82 -27.24 -9.12
C ALA A 688 20.52 -26.17 -9.96
N THR A 689 20.15 -26.05 -11.24
CA THR A 689 20.71 -25.06 -12.15
C THR A 689 20.35 -23.64 -11.72
N ILE A 690 19.09 -23.37 -11.34
CA ILE A 690 18.70 -22.02 -10.89
C ILE A 690 19.33 -21.66 -9.54
N SER A 691 19.50 -22.61 -8.62
CA SER A 691 20.14 -22.40 -7.32
C SER A 691 21.62 -22.06 -7.50
N ALA A 692 22.33 -22.81 -8.36
CA ALA A 692 23.73 -22.53 -8.68
C ALA A 692 23.93 -21.13 -9.28
N VAL A 693 23.08 -20.74 -10.23
CA VAL A 693 23.13 -19.39 -10.83
C VAL A 693 22.79 -18.31 -9.79
N ALA A 694 21.79 -18.52 -8.94
CA ALA A 694 21.42 -17.56 -7.91
C ALA A 694 22.53 -17.37 -6.86
N GLN A 695 23.22 -18.44 -6.46
CA GLN A 695 24.37 -18.39 -5.55
C GLN A 695 25.58 -17.69 -6.19
N GLN A 696 25.85 -17.96 -7.46
CA GLN A 696 26.87 -17.24 -8.21
C GLN A 696 26.58 -15.73 -8.21
N LEU A 697 25.34 -15.35 -8.54
CA LEU A 697 24.91 -13.96 -8.53
C LEU A 697 24.99 -13.33 -7.14
N GLU A 698 24.65 -14.05 -6.07
CA GLU A 698 24.85 -13.55 -4.69
C GLU A 698 26.31 -13.17 -4.42
N ALA A 699 27.26 -14.04 -4.78
CA ALA A 699 28.69 -13.78 -4.56
C ALA A 699 29.20 -12.58 -5.37
N GLU A 700 28.66 -12.37 -6.57
CA GLU A 700 29.05 -11.28 -7.47
C GLU A 700 28.37 -9.94 -7.13
N ILE A 701 27.14 -9.97 -6.61
CA ILE A 701 26.37 -8.77 -6.25
C ILE A 701 26.79 -8.25 -4.86
N LYS A 702 27.15 -9.12 -3.93
CA LYS A 702 27.58 -8.74 -2.56
C LYS A 702 28.68 -7.67 -2.51
N PRO A 703 29.74 -7.67 -3.36
CA PRO A 703 30.74 -6.62 -3.36
C PRO A 703 30.30 -5.32 -4.05
N LEU A 704 29.11 -5.24 -4.67
CA LEU A 704 28.65 -4.01 -5.31
C LEU A 704 28.40 -2.91 -4.27
N PRO A 705 28.91 -1.68 -4.51
CA PRO A 705 28.71 -0.56 -3.60
C PRO A 705 27.22 -0.23 -3.46
N GLY A 706 26.77 -0.05 -2.22
CA GLY A 706 25.37 0.21 -1.90
C GLY A 706 24.56 -1.01 -1.46
N SER A 707 25.10 -2.23 -1.62
CA SER A 707 24.47 -3.44 -1.07
C SER A 707 24.68 -3.50 0.44
N ARG A 708 23.59 -3.47 1.23
CA ARG A 708 23.67 -3.76 2.68
C ARG A 708 23.74 -5.26 2.91
N SER A 709 22.81 -6.00 2.30
CA SER A 709 22.78 -7.46 2.36
C SER A 709 22.27 -8.04 1.05
N VAL A 710 22.82 -9.19 0.67
CA VAL A 710 22.41 -9.93 -0.53
C VAL A 710 22.25 -11.39 -0.12
N PHE A 711 21.11 -11.97 -0.45
CA PHE A 711 20.79 -13.35 -0.10
C PHE A 711 20.03 -14.02 -1.23
N ALA A 712 20.63 -15.04 -1.83
CA ALA A 712 19.91 -15.92 -2.75
C ALA A 712 19.16 -17.01 -1.98
N GLU A 713 17.94 -17.29 -2.40
CA GLU A 713 17.15 -18.35 -1.79
C GLU A 713 17.80 -19.73 -2.00
N ARG A 714 17.96 -20.47 -0.90
CA ARG A 714 18.49 -21.83 -0.90
C ARG A 714 17.35 -22.81 -1.01
N ALA A 715 16.89 -23.06 -2.24
CA ALA A 715 15.74 -23.93 -2.46
C ALA A 715 16.01 -25.38 -2.03
N GLU A 716 17.22 -25.92 -2.28
CA GLU A 716 17.56 -27.35 -2.18
C GLU A 716 18.25 -27.80 -0.87
N ASP A 717 18.54 -26.89 0.06
CA ASP A 717 19.33 -27.22 1.26
C ASP A 717 18.49 -27.89 2.37
N GLY A 718 17.34 -28.47 2.02
CA GLY A 718 16.47 -29.19 2.95
C GLY A 718 16.97 -30.59 3.25
N LEU A 719 16.81 -31.04 4.49
CA LEU A 719 17.16 -32.40 4.88
C LEU A 719 15.93 -33.31 4.83
N TYR A 720 16.05 -34.40 4.08
CA TYR A 720 15.04 -35.43 3.90
C TYR A 720 15.51 -36.76 4.46
N LEU A 721 14.57 -37.51 5.03
CA LEU A 721 14.76 -38.94 5.31
C LEU A 721 14.00 -39.73 4.24
N GLN A 722 14.71 -40.16 3.21
CA GLN A 722 14.15 -40.90 2.08
C GLN A 722 13.98 -42.36 2.46
N ILE A 723 12.76 -42.89 2.31
CA ILE A 723 12.44 -44.30 2.52
C ILE A 723 12.08 -44.90 1.15
N THR A 724 12.98 -45.69 0.58
CA THR A 724 12.80 -46.28 -0.74
C THR A 724 12.39 -47.75 -0.60
N PRO A 725 11.16 -48.13 -0.95
CA PRO A 725 10.68 -49.50 -0.78
C PRO A 725 11.35 -50.48 -1.76
N ASP A 726 11.71 -51.66 -1.26
CA ASP A 726 12.05 -52.82 -2.09
C ASP A 726 10.80 -53.67 -2.31
N LEU A 727 10.20 -53.55 -3.50
CA LEU A 727 8.98 -54.26 -3.87
C LEU A 727 9.14 -55.79 -3.79
N SER A 728 10.34 -56.32 -4.01
CA SER A 728 10.58 -57.76 -3.95
C SER A 728 10.53 -58.30 -2.51
N GLN A 729 11.11 -57.55 -1.57
CA GLN A 729 11.07 -57.90 -0.15
C GLN A 729 9.69 -57.65 0.45
N LEU A 730 9.02 -56.55 0.09
CA LEU A 730 7.63 -56.29 0.48
C LEU A 730 6.72 -57.47 0.08
N GLY A 731 6.83 -57.94 -1.17
CA GLY A 731 6.10 -59.11 -1.65
C GLY A 731 6.44 -60.40 -0.89
N ARG A 732 7.71 -60.63 -0.53
CA ARG A 732 8.15 -61.79 0.24
C ARG A 732 7.50 -61.88 1.62
N TYR A 733 7.29 -60.73 2.27
CA TYR A 733 6.70 -60.65 3.60
C TYR A 733 5.19 -60.36 3.58
N GLY A 734 4.55 -60.30 2.41
CA GLY A 734 3.13 -60.02 2.28
C GLY A 734 2.72 -58.61 2.72
N ILE A 735 3.67 -57.66 2.72
CA ILE A 735 3.42 -56.26 3.09
C ILE A 735 3.18 -55.48 1.79
N THR A 736 2.08 -54.76 1.71
CA THR A 736 1.78 -53.89 0.57
C THR A 736 2.48 -52.54 0.69
N LEU A 737 2.70 -51.86 -0.44
CA LEU A 737 3.22 -50.49 -0.43
C LEU A 737 2.32 -49.54 0.38
N ALA A 738 1.00 -49.70 0.30
CA ALA A 738 0.04 -48.90 1.05
C ALA A 738 0.19 -49.09 2.56
N GLU A 739 0.42 -50.32 3.03
CA GLU A 739 0.68 -50.59 4.46
C GLU A 739 1.98 -49.96 4.91
N LEU A 740 3.06 -50.08 4.11
CA LEU A 740 4.31 -49.39 4.42
C LEU A 740 4.12 -47.88 4.53
N GLN A 741 3.39 -47.27 3.60
CA GLN A 741 3.07 -45.84 3.62
C GLN A 741 2.23 -45.46 4.85
N GLN A 742 1.31 -46.32 5.32
CA GLN A 742 0.58 -46.11 6.56
C GLN A 742 1.52 -46.10 7.77
N TYR A 743 2.50 -47.00 7.84
CA TYR A 743 3.52 -46.93 8.91
C TYR A 743 4.31 -45.62 8.85
N VAL A 744 4.69 -45.15 7.66
CA VAL A 744 5.38 -43.85 7.53
C VAL A 744 4.48 -42.70 8.01
N ALA A 745 3.22 -42.64 7.57
CA ALA A 745 2.29 -41.57 7.90
C ALA A 745 1.90 -41.54 9.38
N PHE A 746 1.48 -42.69 9.93
CA PHE A 746 0.97 -42.79 11.30
C PHE A 746 2.10 -43.10 12.29
N ALA A 747 2.86 -44.17 12.11
CA ALA A 747 3.85 -44.59 13.12
C ALA A 747 5.00 -43.57 13.27
N ILE A 748 5.54 -43.04 12.16
CA ILE A 748 6.63 -42.04 12.19
C ILE A 748 6.05 -40.62 12.25
N GLY A 749 5.21 -40.27 11.26
CA GLY A 749 4.72 -38.91 11.01
C GLY A 749 3.79 -38.36 12.09
N GLY A 750 2.96 -39.21 12.69
CA GLY A 750 1.94 -38.76 13.63
C GLY A 750 0.69 -38.21 12.95
N ALA A 751 0.33 -38.72 11.77
CA ALA A 751 -0.82 -38.24 11.01
C ALA A 751 -2.14 -38.37 11.80
N PRO A 752 -3.09 -37.43 11.63
CA PRO A 752 -4.42 -37.53 12.22
C PRO A 752 -5.19 -38.69 11.56
N VAL A 753 -5.83 -39.52 12.37
CA VAL A 753 -6.71 -40.61 11.93
C VAL A 753 -8.18 -40.18 11.91
N ALA A 754 -8.61 -39.42 12.91
CA ALA A 754 -9.99 -38.96 13.09
C ALA A 754 -10.01 -37.64 13.87
N GLN A 755 -11.19 -37.04 14.06
CA GLN A 755 -11.37 -35.85 14.89
C GLN A 755 -12.35 -36.11 16.03
N SER A 756 -11.95 -35.78 17.26
CA SER A 756 -12.81 -35.73 18.44
C SER A 756 -13.77 -34.55 18.32
N ILE A 757 -15.06 -34.81 18.54
CA ILE A 757 -16.15 -33.84 18.43
C ILE A 757 -16.67 -33.57 19.85
N GLN A 758 -16.34 -32.40 20.41
CA GLN A 758 -16.75 -31.97 21.76
C GLN A 758 -17.61 -30.72 21.66
N GLY A 759 -18.92 -30.90 21.46
CA GLY A 759 -19.84 -29.79 21.19
C GLY A 759 -19.46 -29.05 19.91
N ARG A 760 -18.97 -27.81 20.04
CA ARG A 760 -18.46 -26.99 18.92
C ARG A 760 -16.97 -27.20 18.65
N GLU A 761 -16.22 -27.72 19.61
CA GLU A 761 -14.78 -27.89 19.50
C GLU A 761 -14.44 -29.15 18.70
N ARG A 762 -13.34 -29.08 17.94
CA ARG A 762 -12.84 -30.16 17.10
C ARG A 762 -11.35 -30.32 17.36
N TYR A 763 -10.92 -31.53 17.73
CA TYR A 763 -9.54 -31.84 18.04
C TYR A 763 -9.08 -33.09 17.29
N ASP A 764 -7.88 -33.07 16.73
CA ASP A 764 -7.37 -34.22 16.01
C ASP A 764 -7.05 -35.39 16.96
N ILE A 765 -7.32 -36.61 16.49
CA ILE A 765 -6.86 -37.87 17.07
C ILE A 765 -5.74 -38.37 16.17
N SER A 766 -4.53 -38.53 16.71
CA SER A 766 -3.34 -38.97 15.98
C SER A 766 -2.81 -40.29 16.52
N LEU A 767 -2.17 -41.05 15.65
CA LEU A 767 -1.45 -42.28 16.00
C LEU A 767 0.04 -42.04 15.88
N ARG A 768 0.86 -42.56 16.80
CA ARG A 768 2.32 -42.45 16.66
C ARG A 768 3.08 -43.51 17.45
N PHE A 769 4.27 -43.89 17.01
CA PHE A 769 5.19 -44.71 17.82
C PHE A 769 5.97 -43.87 18.86
N PRO A 770 6.47 -44.51 19.92
CA PRO A 770 7.38 -43.91 20.89
C PRO A 770 8.58 -43.23 20.23
N ARG A 771 9.09 -42.19 20.88
CA ARG A 771 10.22 -41.41 20.36
C ARG A 771 11.47 -42.29 20.14
N ASP A 772 11.68 -43.32 20.94
CA ASP A 772 12.85 -44.20 20.88
C ASP A 772 13.00 -44.93 19.53
N TYR A 773 11.89 -45.13 18.80
CA TYR A 773 11.90 -45.77 17.47
C TYR A 773 12.08 -44.79 16.31
N ARG A 774 12.17 -43.48 16.59
CA ARG A 774 12.12 -42.43 15.56
C ARG A 774 12.91 -41.16 15.92
N SER A 775 13.83 -41.26 16.87
CA SER A 775 14.68 -40.13 17.27
C SER A 775 15.90 -39.99 16.36
N HIS A 776 16.42 -41.11 15.87
CA HIS A 776 17.51 -41.16 14.91
C HIS A 776 17.12 -41.92 13.63
N PRO A 777 17.72 -41.61 12.45
CA PRO A 777 17.55 -42.41 11.24
C PRO A 777 17.79 -43.92 11.43
N ASP A 778 18.75 -44.31 12.26
CA ASP A 778 19.02 -45.73 12.56
C ASP A 778 17.94 -46.41 13.41
N ASP A 779 17.17 -45.64 14.18
CA ASP A 779 16.02 -46.18 14.90
C ASP A 779 14.86 -46.44 13.93
N ILE A 780 14.70 -45.55 12.93
CA ILE A 780 13.72 -45.70 11.86
C ILE A 780 14.06 -46.90 10.99
N ARG A 781 15.33 -47.15 10.67
CA ARG A 781 15.78 -48.38 9.97
C ARG A 781 15.35 -49.66 10.69
N ARG A 782 15.39 -49.63 12.02
CA ARG A 782 15.01 -50.75 12.90
C ARG A 782 13.54 -50.69 13.32
N LEU A 783 12.72 -49.86 12.66
CA LEU A 783 11.30 -49.74 12.98
C LEU A 783 10.59 -51.07 12.65
N PRO A 784 9.90 -51.67 13.63
CA PRO A 784 9.23 -52.95 13.43
C PRO A 784 7.93 -52.76 12.64
N LEU A 785 7.78 -53.54 11.57
CA LEU A 785 6.60 -53.68 10.75
C LEU A 785 5.97 -55.05 11.02
N GLN A 786 4.64 -55.09 11.09
CA GLN A 786 3.89 -56.33 11.23
C GLN A 786 3.16 -56.65 9.92
N SER A 787 3.40 -57.85 9.40
CA SER A 787 2.68 -58.43 8.26
C SER A 787 1.31 -58.98 8.68
N ARG A 788 0.41 -59.14 7.70
CA ARG A 788 -0.91 -59.77 7.88
C ARG A 788 -0.81 -61.19 8.43
N ASP A 789 0.23 -61.91 8.05
CA ASP A 789 0.49 -63.29 8.50
C ASP A 789 1.13 -63.35 9.90
N GLY A 790 1.27 -62.21 10.58
CA GLY A 790 1.86 -62.11 11.91
C GLY A 790 3.39 -62.12 11.94
N ALA A 791 4.04 -62.10 10.78
CA ALA A 791 5.50 -61.96 10.68
C ALA A 791 5.95 -60.54 11.06
N TYR A 792 7.05 -60.43 11.80
CA TYR A 792 7.68 -59.16 12.17
C TYR A 792 8.93 -58.93 11.34
N VAL A 793 8.99 -57.79 10.69
CA VAL A 793 10.02 -57.42 9.73
C VAL A 793 10.53 -56.04 10.10
N LEU A 794 11.83 -55.82 10.03
CA LEU A 794 12.40 -54.49 10.26
C LEU A 794 12.29 -53.67 8.97
N LEU A 795 12.14 -52.36 9.09
CA LEU A 795 12.03 -51.48 7.92
C LEU A 795 13.21 -51.67 6.95
N GLU A 796 14.44 -51.80 7.46
CA GLU A 796 15.65 -52.05 6.65
C GLU A 796 15.61 -53.33 5.80
N GLN A 797 14.77 -54.30 6.16
CA GLN A 797 14.62 -55.55 5.40
C GLN A 797 13.70 -55.39 4.18
N VAL A 798 12.92 -54.31 4.13
CA VAL A 798 11.91 -54.06 3.08
C VAL A 798 12.02 -52.69 2.42
N ALA A 799 12.87 -51.80 2.93
CA ALA A 799 13.12 -50.48 2.37
C ALA A 799 14.52 -49.98 2.75
N SER A 800 15.17 -49.22 1.87
CA SER A 800 16.36 -48.44 2.24
C SER A 800 15.95 -47.13 2.89
N VAL A 801 16.71 -46.70 3.90
CA VAL A 801 16.47 -45.44 4.61
C VAL A 801 17.74 -44.61 4.58
N GLU A 802 17.68 -43.47 3.90
CA GLU A 802 18.83 -42.61 3.62
C GLU A 802 18.51 -41.15 3.92
N VAL A 803 19.50 -40.40 4.39
CA VAL A 803 19.37 -38.94 4.53
C VAL A 803 19.84 -38.31 3.23
N GLN A 804 18.99 -37.52 2.60
CA GLN A 804 19.26 -36.87 1.32
C GLN A 804 18.95 -35.37 1.41
N GLN A 805 19.56 -34.56 0.56
CA GLN A 805 19.21 -33.15 0.40
C GLN A 805 18.07 -33.01 -0.61
N GLY A 806 17.19 -32.04 -0.40
CA GLY A 806 16.04 -31.81 -1.26
C GLY A 806 15.36 -30.47 -0.99
N PRO A 807 14.35 -30.11 -1.81
CA PRO A 807 13.78 -28.77 -1.78
C PRO A 807 12.98 -28.49 -0.51
N VAL A 808 13.20 -27.37 0.20
CA VAL A 808 12.37 -26.97 1.36
C VAL A 808 11.10 -26.26 0.94
N MET A 809 11.20 -25.48 -0.13
CA MET A 809 10.09 -24.79 -0.77
C MET A 809 10.42 -24.68 -2.24
N ILE A 810 9.43 -24.94 -3.08
CA ILE A 810 9.53 -24.75 -4.52
C ILE A 810 8.67 -23.55 -4.88
N ARG A 811 9.25 -22.60 -5.62
CA ARG A 811 8.53 -21.46 -6.17
C ARG A 811 8.44 -21.59 -7.67
N ALA A 812 7.27 -21.27 -8.21
CA ALA A 812 7.11 -21.08 -9.64
C ALA A 812 6.36 -19.78 -9.93
N GLU A 813 6.70 -19.16 -11.05
CA GLU A 813 5.98 -18.03 -11.61
C GLU A 813 5.63 -18.37 -13.06
N ASN A 814 4.35 -18.28 -13.39
CA ASN A 814 3.79 -18.66 -14.68
C ASN A 814 4.17 -20.10 -15.09
N ALA A 815 4.03 -21.03 -14.13
CA ALA A 815 4.36 -22.45 -14.27
C ALA A 815 5.83 -22.73 -14.63
N ARG A 816 6.75 -21.78 -14.38
CA ARG A 816 8.20 -21.94 -14.50
C ARG A 816 8.85 -21.82 -13.14
N LEU A 817 9.75 -22.74 -12.82
CA LEU A 817 10.51 -22.71 -11.57
C LEU A 817 11.35 -21.43 -11.49
N THR A 818 11.38 -20.81 -10.32
CA THR A 818 12.10 -19.56 -10.09
C THR A 818 12.76 -19.54 -8.72
N SER A 819 13.96 -18.96 -8.64
CA SER A 819 14.66 -18.64 -7.40
C SER A 819 14.93 -17.14 -7.35
N TRP A 820 14.78 -16.53 -6.17
CA TRP A 820 14.94 -15.10 -5.99
C TRP A 820 16.21 -14.78 -5.22
N VAL A 821 16.90 -13.74 -5.67
CA VAL A 821 18.00 -13.09 -4.94
C VAL A 821 17.47 -11.79 -4.35
N TYR A 822 17.39 -11.73 -3.03
CA TYR A 822 16.95 -10.54 -2.30
C TYR A 822 18.15 -9.62 -2.08
N ILE A 823 17.98 -8.33 -2.37
CA ILE A 823 19.02 -7.32 -2.25
C ILE A 823 18.46 -6.18 -1.40
N ASP A 824 18.97 -6.04 -0.17
CA ASP A 824 18.73 -4.86 0.66
C ASP A 824 19.81 -3.81 0.41
N LEU A 825 19.39 -2.55 0.33
CA LEU A 825 20.26 -1.42 -0.01
C LEU A 825 20.59 -0.60 1.25
N LEU A 826 21.75 0.04 1.25
CA LEU A 826 22.04 1.07 2.26
C LEU A 826 21.10 2.27 2.04
N PRO A 827 20.71 3.02 3.10
CA PRO A 827 19.70 4.08 2.99
C PRO A 827 20.06 5.17 1.99
N ASP A 828 21.36 5.48 1.86
CA ASP A 828 21.88 6.53 0.97
C ASP A 828 22.19 6.00 -0.45
N THR A 829 21.83 4.76 -0.77
CA THR A 829 22.12 4.16 -2.08
C THR A 829 21.12 4.64 -3.11
N GLU A 830 21.64 5.20 -4.20
CA GLU A 830 20.82 5.59 -5.34
C GLU A 830 20.34 4.37 -6.12
N LEU A 831 19.03 4.11 -6.06
CA LEU A 831 18.39 2.95 -6.68
C LEU A 831 18.66 2.88 -8.19
N GLY A 832 18.51 4.00 -8.91
CA GLY A 832 18.77 4.05 -10.35
C GLY A 832 20.22 3.69 -10.74
N ASN A 833 21.20 4.23 -10.01
CA ASN A 833 22.62 3.93 -10.28
C ASN A 833 22.94 2.48 -9.94
N TYR A 834 22.45 1.98 -8.81
CA TYR A 834 22.65 0.59 -8.40
C TYR A 834 22.10 -0.39 -9.45
N ILE A 835 20.89 -0.13 -9.95
CA ILE A 835 20.26 -0.94 -10.99
C ILE A 835 21.08 -0.91 -12.28
N SER A 836 21.60 0.25 -12.68
CA SER A 836 22.44 0.35 -13.88
C SER A 836 23.73 -0.48 -13.77
N GLN A 837 24.36 -0.48 -12.59
CA GLN A 837 25.54 -1.32 -12.30
C GLN A 837 25.18 -2.81 -12.32
N LEU A 838 24.04 -3.16 -11.72
CA LEU A 838 23.53 -4.52 -11.70
C LEU A 838 23.19 -5.03 -13.11
N GLN A 839 22.56 -4.20 -13.95
CA GLN A 839 22.29 -4.52 -15.36
C GLN A 839 23.58 -4.74 -16.15
N GLN A 840 24.60 -3.92 -15.92
CA GLN A 840 25.91 -4.09 -16.56
C GLN A 840 26.57 -5.40 -16.14
N LEU A 841 26.50 -5.76 -14.84
CA LEU A 841 27.00 -7.03 -14.32
C LEU A 841 26.27 -8.20 -14.96
N LEU A 842 24.94 -8.17 -14.99
CA LEU A 842 24.12 -9.23 -15.58
C LEU A 842 24.33 -9.38 -17.10
N ALA A 843 24.58 -8.29 -17.82
CA ALA A 843 24.84 -8.30 -19.26
C ALA A 843 26.21 -8.90 -19.63
N GLN A 844 27.18 -8.87 -18.73
CA GLN A 844 28.50 -9.46 -18.94
C GLN A 844 28.51 -10.98 -18.70
N GLN A 845 27.53 -11.49 -17.95
CA GLN A 845 27.43 -12.91 -17.61
C GLN A 845 26.78 -13.73 -18.73
N ARG A 846 27.22 -14.98 -18.87
CA ARG A 846 26.58 -15.97 -19.77
C ARG A 846 25.87 -17.01 -18.93
N PHE A 847 24.55 -17.07 -19.09
CA PHE A 847 23.72 -18.04 -18.38
C PHE A 847 23.58 -19.36 -19.17
N PRO A 848 23.35 -20.50 -18.49
CA PRO A 848 23.05 -21.78 -19.14
C PRO A 848 21.80 -21.73 -20.03
N ALA A 849 21.67 -22.70 -20.93
CA ALA A 849 20.48 -22.80 -21.79
C ALA A 849 19.19 -22.91 -20.96
N GLN A 850 18.11 -22.26 -21.43
CA GLN A 850 16.78 -22.24 -20.78
C GLN A 850 16.71 -21.51 -19.42
N VAL A 851 17.83 -20.93 -18.95
CA VAL A 851 17.85 -20.03 -17.79
C VAL A 851 17.63 -18.59 -18.25
N SER A 852 16.68 -17.92 -17.63
CA SER A 852 16.42 -16.49 -17.83
C SER A 852 16.55 -15.74 -16.52
N VAL A 853 17.32 -14.66 -16.53
CA VAL A 853 17.50 -13.77 -15.39
C VAL A 853 16.80 -12.45 -15.67
N SER A 854 15.92 -12.03 -14.76
CA SER A 854 15.27 -10.72 -14.83
C SER A 854 15.40 -9.98 -13.51
N LEU A 855 15.37 -8.65 -13.57
CA LEU A 855 15.28 -7.82 -12.39
C LEU A 855 13.83 -7.75 -11.92
N GLY A 856 13.65 -7.49 -10.63
CA GLY A 856 12.36 -7.32 -9.99
C GLY A 856 12.45 -6.40 -8.78
N GLY A 857 11.33 -6.29 -8.05
CA GLY A 857 11.15 -5.29 -7.01
C GLY A 857 10.74 -3.93 -7.61
N GLN A 858 11.19 -2.83 -7.01
CA GLN A 858 10.80 -1.47 -7.40
C GLN A 858 11.25 -1.09 -8.82
N TYR A 859 12.25 -1.78 -9.38
CA TYR A 859 12.69 -1.56 -10.76
C TYR A 859 11.56 -1.77 -11.78
N ASP A 860 10.71 -2.80 -11.58
CA ASP A 860 9.59 -3.11 -12.48
C ASP A 860 8.61 -1.91 -12.58
N TYR A 861 8.50 -1.13 -11.50
CA TYR A 861 7.68 0.07 -11.48
C TYR A 861 8.40 1.26 -12.10
N MET A 862 9.67 1.47 -11.76
CA MET A 862 10.45 2.59 -12.31
C MET A 862 10.53 2.55 -13.84
N GLN A 863 10.75 1.36 -14.42
CA GLN A 863 10.80 1.20 -15.86
C GLN A 863 9.44 1.55 -16.50
N ARG A 864 8.34 0.99 -15.97
CA ARG A 864 6.98 1.24 -16.44
C ARG A 864 6.61 2.72 -16.37
N VAL A 865 6.88 3.36 -15.24
CA VAL A 865 6.62 4.78 -15.04
C VAL A 865 7.43 5.62 -16.02
N THR A 866 8.70 5.28 -16.25
CA THR A 866 9.57 6.02 -17.18
C THR A 866 9.03 5.95 -18.61
N GLU A 867 8.64 4.75 -19.08
CA GLU A 867 8.01 4.54 -20.39
C GLU A 867 6.69 5.32 -20.51
N ARG A 868 5.87 5.35 -19.45
CA ARG A 868 4.62 6.13 -19.42
C ARG A 868 4.87 7.63 -19.39
N LEU A 869 5.83 8.13 -18.59
CA LEU A 869 6.17 9.55 -18.54
C LEU A 869 6.64 10.08 -19.90
N GLN A 870 7.37 9.28 -20.68
CA GLN A 870 7.75 9.62 -22.06
C GLN A 870 6.55 9.83 -22.98
N GLN A 871 5.41 9.17 -22.72
CA GLN A 871 4.15 9.36 -23.46
C GLN A 871 3.33 10.52 -22.88
N LEU A 872 3.30 10.63 -21.54
CA LEU A 872 2.51 11.61 -20.79
C LEU A 872 2.96 13.06 -21.03
N VAL A 873 4.28 13.32 -21.00
CA VAL A 873 4.81 14.68 -21.11
C VAL A 873 4.45 15.32 -22.47
N PRO A 874 4.67 14.66 -23.63
CA PRO A 874 4.24 15.19 -24.93
C PRO A 874 2.72 15.40 -25.01
N PHE A 875 1.93 14.47 -24.48
CA PHE A 875 0.47 14.58 -24.48
C PHE A 875 -0.01 15.77 -23.64
N THR A 876 0.58 15.98 -22.46
CA THR A 876 0.31 17.15 -21.60
C THR A 876 0.62 18.45 -22.34
N LEU A 877 1.77 18.50 -23.01
CA LEU A 877 2.23 19.70 -23.71
C LEU A 877 1.33 20.00 -24.93
N LEU A 878 0.93 18.97 -25.68
CA LEU A 878 -0.06 19.09 -26.77
C LEU A 878 -1.39 19.65 -26.26
N LEU A 879 -1.88 19.14 -25.13
CA LEU A 879 -3.14 19.58 -24.52
C LEU A 879 -3.07 21.04 -24.06
N ILE A 880 -1.95 21.45 -23.46
CA ILE A 880 -1.67 22.85 -23.13
C ILE A 880 -1.65 23.71 -24.40
N VAL A 881 -0.94 23.29 -25.46
CA VAL A 881 -0.90 24.00 -26.76
C VAL A 881 -2.31 24.23 -27.30
N VAL A 882 -3.15 23.20 -27.31
CA VAL A 882 -4.53 23.28 -27.80
C VAL A 882 -5.35 24.29 -27.00
N LEU A 883 -5.29 24.24 -25.66
CA LEU A 883 -6.03 25.17 -24.82
C LEU A 883 -5.54 26.62 -24.94
N LEU A 884 -4.23 26.82 -25.02
CA LEU A 884 -3.63 28.13 -25.27
C LEU A 884 -4.06 28.66 -26.64
N TYR A 885 -4.09 27.81 -27.66
CA TYR A 885 -4.55 28.19 -28.99
C TYR A 885 -6.03 28.56 -29.01
N LEU A 886 -6.89 27.83 -28.30
CA LEU A 886 -8.30 28.19 -28.14
C LEU A 886 -8.49 29.54 -27.44
N THR A 887 -7.58 29.88 -26.53
CA THR A 887 -7.62 31.13 -25.75
C THR A 887 -7.16 32.33 -26.59
N PHE A 888 -5.99 32.25 -27.25
CA PHE A 888 -5.39 33.39 -27.96
C PHE A 888 -5.69 33.44 -29.46
N ARG A 889 -6.07 32.29 -30.06
CA ARG A 889 -6.28 32.11 -31.51
C ARG A 889 -5.08 32.49 -32.39
N GLN A 890 -3.89 32.61 -31.80
CA GLN A 890 -2.68 33.05 -32.47
C GLN A 890 -1.49 32.21 -31.99
N PHE A 891 -0.81 31.55 -32.94
CA PHE A 891 0.25 30.58 -32.60
C PHE A 891 1.50 31.24 -31.98
N SER A 892 1.81 32.49 -32.34
CA SER A 892 2.92 33.24 -31.74
C SER A 892 2.75 33.45 -30.23
N ASP A 893 1.51 33.71 -29.81
CA ASP A 893 1.16 33.94 -28.40
C ASP A 893 1.29 32.62 -27.61
N VAL A 894 0.86 31.50 -28.21
CA VAL A 894 1.04 30.15 -27.66
C VAL A 894 2.52 29.81 -27.48
N LEU A 895 3.34 30.04 -28.50
CA LEU A 895 4.79 29.78 -28.44
C LEU A 895 5.46 30.62 -27.35
N LEU A 896 5.04 31.89 -27.20
CA LEU A 896 5.58 32.79 -26.19
C LEU A 896 5.28 32.32 -24.76
N VAL A 897 4.09 31.76 -24.53
CA VAL A 897 3.74 31.10 -23.25
C VAL A 897 4.57 29.82 -23.05
N LEU A 898 4.68 28.96 -24.06
CA LEU A 898 5.43 27.69 -23.95
C LEU A 898 6.91 27.91 -23.64
N ILE A 899 7.54 28.93 -24.23
CA ILE A 899 8.94 29.28 -23.96
C ILE A 899 9.16 29.59 -22.48
N THR A 900 8.16 30.07 -21.74
CA THR A 900 8.31 30.37 -20.31
C THR A 900 8.31 29.13 -19.40
N LEU A 901 7.78 27.99 -19.86
CA LEU A 901 7.63 26.78 -19.04
C LEU A 901 8.97 26.16 -18.62
N PRO A 902 9.97 25.96 -19.51
CA PRO A 902 11.27 25.42 -19.10
C PRO A 902 11.96 26.26 -18.01
N PHE A 903 11.80 27.58 -18.03
CA PHE A 903 12.37 28.46 -17.00
C PHE A 903 11.63 28.37 -15.66
N ALA A 904 10.35 27.99 -15.65
CA ALA A 904 9.67 27.69 -14.40
C ALA A 904 10.18 26.37 -13.81
N LEU A 905 10.35 25.34 -14.64
CA LEU A 905 10.85 24.03 -14.25
C LEU A 905 12.30 24.07 -13.73
N SER A 906 13.13 24.98 -14.24
CA SER A 906 14.51 25.12 -13.75
C SER A 906 14.56 25.52 -12.26
N GLY A 907 13.61 26.33 -11.78
CA GLY A 907 13.49 26.68 -10.37
C GLY A 907 13.16 25.47 -9.48
N SER A 908 12.35 24.54 -9.99
CA SER A 908 12.03 23.29 -9.30
C SER A 908 13.26 22.41 -9.14
N LEU A 909 14.05 22.22 -10.19
CA LEU A 909 15.26 21.39 -10.16
C LEU A 909 16.29 21.91 -9.15
N TRP A 910 16.46 23.23 -9.07
CA TRP A 910 17.33 23.83 -8.08
C TRP A 910 16.84 23.61 -6.65
N LEU A 911 15.54 23.77 -6.38
CA LEU A 911 15.02 23.54 -5.03
C LEU A 911 15.13 22.07 -4.62
N LEU A 912 14.84 21.14 -5.53
CA LEU A 912 15.02 19.71 -5.27
C LEU A 912 16.48 19.38 -4.91
N TYR A 913 17.43 19.95 -5.66
CA TYR A 913 18.86 19.76 -5.40
C TYR A 913 19.30 20.38 -4.06
N LEU A 914 18.77 21.55 -3.69
CA LEU A 914 19.08 22.20 -2.41
C LEU A 914 18.48 21.47 -1.19
N LEU A 915 17.36 20.77 -1.38
CA LEU A 915 16.68 19.99 -0.35
C LEU A 915 17.13 18.53 -0.30
N ASP A 916 18.07 18.13 -1.17
CA ASP A 916 18.56 16.76 -1.30
C ASP A 916 17.42 15.74 -1.58
N TYR A 917 16.47 16.15 -2.42
CA TYR A 917 15.35 15.30 -2.82
C TYR A 917 15.65 14.55 -4.12
N GLN A 918 15.19 13.30 -4.20
CA GLN A 918 15.38 12.44 -5.37
C GLN A 918 14.25 12.64 -6.39
N LEU A 919 14.52 12.34 -7.66
CA LEU A 919 13.51 12.28 -8.71
C LEU A 919 12.62 11.05 -8.51
N SER A 920 11.35 11.29 -8.23
CA SER A 920 10.33 10.27 -7.99
C SER A 920 9.04 10.55 -8.76
N VAL A 921 8.10 9.60 -8.74
CA VAL A 921 6.78 9.82 -9.35
C VAL A 921 6.05 11.00 -8.69
N ALA A 922 6.22 11.17 -7.38
CA ALA A 922 5.68 12.30 -6.63
C ALA A 922 6.22 13.64 -7.15
N VAL A 923 7.53 13.72 -7.39
CA VAL A 923 8.18 14.91 -7.98
C VAL A 923 7.67 15.18 -9.39
N ALA A 924 7.54 14.14 -10.22
CA ALA A 924 7.03 14.27 -11.59
C ALA A 924 5.60 14.85 -11.61
N VAL A 925 4.72 14.36 -10.73
CA VAL A 925 3.36 14.90 -10.55
C VAL A 925 3.39 16.37 -10.11
N GLY A 926 4.30 16.73 -9.20
CA GLY A 926 4.53 18.12 -8.79
C GLY A 926 4.98 19.05 -9.93
N LEU A 927 5.88 18.57 -10.80
CA LEU A 927 6.33 19.30 -12.00
C LEU A 927 5.20 19.50 -13.03
N ILE A 928 4.33 18.49 -13.20
CA ILE A 928 3.13 18.60 -14.02
C ILE A 928 2.17 19.64 -13.42
N ALA A 929 1.95 19.61 -12.10
CA ALA A 929 1.12 20.60 -11.41
C ALA A 929 1.64 22.02 -11.62
N LEU A 930 2.95 22.22 -11.44
CA LEU A 930 3.62 23.49 -11.68
C LEU A 930 3.45 23.97 -13.12
N SER A 931 3.60 23.08 -14.10
CA SER A 931 3.53 23.45 -15.52
C SER A 931 2.18 24.10 -15.86
N GLY A 932 1.08 23.58 -15.30
CA GLY A 932 -0.25 24.18 -15.42
C GLY A 932 -0.34 25.59 -14.81
N VAL A 933 0.20 25.78 -13.60
CA VAL A 933 0.18 27.10 -12.92
C VAL A 933 1.11 28.10 -13.61
N ALA A 934 2.28 27.67 -14.07
CA ALA A 934 3.20 28.51 -14.83
C ALA A 934 2.59 28.96 -16.16
N ALA A 935 1.87 28.07 -16.86
CA ALA A 935 1.11 28.40 -18.06
C ALA A 935 0.01 29.43 -17.75
N GLU A 936 -0.74 29.25 -16.66
CA GLU A 936 -1.76 30.19 -16.21
C GLU A 936 -1.17 31.61 -15.97
N PHE A 937 -0.07 31.71 -15.24
CA PHE A 937 0.59 33.00 -15.01
C PHE A 937 1.08 33.69 -16.27
N ALA A 938 1.59 32.91 -17.22
CA ALA A 938 2.01 33.36 -18.52
C ALA A 938 0.81 33.87 -19.35
N VAL A 939 -0.30 33.12 -19.37
CA VAL A 939 -1.55 33.50 -20.06
C VAL A 939 -2.07 34.83 -19.55
N VAL A 940 -2.22 34.97 -18.22
CA VAL A 940 -2.82 36.18 -17.65
C VAL A 940 -1.92 37.39 -17.89
N MET A 941 -0.59 37.26 -17.78
CA MET A 941 0.31 38.37 -18.08
C MET A 941 0.23 38.82 -19.54
N LEU A 942 0.24 37.86 -20.48
CA LEU A 942 0.14 38.15 -21.90
C LEU A 942 -1.17 38.88 -22.23
N LEU A 943 -2.27 38.52 -21.58
CA LEU A 943 -3.56 39.20 -21.74
C LEU A 943 -3.50 40.70 -21.35
N TYR A 944 -2.87 41.03 -20.22
CA TYR A 944 -2.71 42.43 -19.79
C TYR A 944 -1.80 43.22 -20.74
N LEU A 945 -0.72 42.60 -21.22
CA LEU A 945 0.16 43.21 -22.21
C LEU A 945 -0.57 43.48 -23.53
N LYS A 946 -1.33 42.49 -24.03
CA LYS A 946 -2.09 42.60 -25.27
C LYS A 946 -3.16 43.70 -25.17
N ARG A 947 -3.91 43.73 -24.07
CA ARG A 947 -4.92 44.76 -23.81
C ARG A 947 -4.31 46.16 -23.75
N ALA A 948 -3.16 46.34 -23.07
CA ALA A 948 -2.49 47.63 -23.03
C ALA A 948 -1.99 48.09 -24.41
N VAL A 949 -1.55 47.15 -25.26
CA VAL A 949 -1.16 47.44 -26.65
C VAL A 949 -2.38 47.76 -27.52
N GLU A 950 -3.50 47.07 -27.34
CA GLU A 950 -4.77 47.34 -28.03
C GLU A 950 -5.37 48.69 -27.64
N ASP A 951 -5.27 49.08 -26.36
CA ASP A 951 -5.80 50.36 -25.85
C ASP A 951 -4.97 51.56 -26.33
N ILE A 952 -3.63 51.42 -26.40
CA ILE A 952 -2.72 52.52 -26.79
C ILE A 952 -2.49 52.60 -28.30
N GLN A 953 -2.63 51.48 -29.03
CA GLN A 953 -2.34 51.35 -30.46
C GLN A 953 -1.01 52.00 -30.87
N PRO A 954 0.13 51.48 -30.38
CA PRO A 954 1.43 52.13 -30.54
C PRO A 954 1.87 52.18 -32.01
N GLN A 955 2.22 53.37 -32.48
CA GLN A 955 2.78 53.61 -33.82
C GLN A 955 4.31 53.64 -33.80
N ASN A 956 4.91 54.05 -32.67
CA ASN A 956 6.36 54.19 -32.51
C ASN A 956 6.90 53.31 -31.37
N GLN A 957 8.20 53.00 -31.38
CA GLN A 957 8.85 52.18 -30.33
C GLN A 957 8.66 52.75 -28.92
N GLN A 958 8.59 54.09 -28.78
CA GLN A 958 8.38 54.76 -27.50
C GLN A 958 6.96 54.53 -26.95
N GLN A 959 5.95 54.53 -27.82
CA GLN A 959 4.56 54.22 -27.45
C GLN A 959 4.41 52.73 -27.12
N LEU A 960 5.08 51.83 -27.85
CA LEU A 960 5.10 50.40 -27.53
C LEU A 960 5.73 50.16 -26.14
N TRP A 961 6.82 50.86 -25.84
CA TRP A 961 7.46 50.79 -24.52
C TRP A 961 6.52 51.25 -23.40
N GLN A 962 5.79 52.36 -23.61
CA GLN A 962 4.80 52.84 -22.66
C GLN A 962 3.64 51.84 -22.47
N ALA A 963 3.14 51.24 -23.55
CA ALA A 963 2.09 50.24 -23.49
C ALA A 963 2.50 49.01 -22.69
N ILE A 964 3.71 48.48 -22.93
CA ILE A 964 4.24 47.33 -22.20
C ILE A 964 4.49 47.67 -20.73
N MET A 965 5.07 48.84 -20.44
CA MET A 965 5.25 49.30 -19.06
C MET A 965 3.91 49.43 -18.33
N GLN A 966 2.89 50.02 -18.97
CA GLN A 966 1.56 50.17 -18.38
C GLN A 966 0.90 48.81 -18.13
N GLY A 967 0.89 47.91 -19.12
CA GLY A 967 0.32 46.58 -18.97
C GLY A 967 1.02 45.76 -17.88
N ALA A 968 2.35 45.84 -17.81
CA ALA A 968 3.15 45.09 -16.86
C ALA A 968 3.00 45.59 -15.41
N VAL A 969 3.05 46.91 -15.18
CA VAL A 969 2.90 47.49 -13.84
C VAL A 969 1.51 47.20 -13.26
N GLN A 970 0.47 47.23 -14.09
CA GLN A 970 -0.90 46.92 -13.65
C GLN A 970 -1.08 45.48 -13.12
N ARG A 971 -0.16 44.56 -13.44
CA ARG A 971 -0.23 43.16 -13.00
C ARG A 971 0.58 42.87 -11.74
N VAL A 972 1.44 43.78 -11.28
CA VAL A 972 2.34 43.56 -10.13
C VAL A 972 1.56 43.15 -8.88
N ARG A 973 0.54 43.92 -8.50
CA ARG A 973 -0.24 43.65 -7.27
C ARG A 973 -1.05 42.34 -7.35
N PRO A 974 -1.92 42.12 -8.37
CA PRO A 974 -2.65 40.86 -8.48
C PRO A 974 -1.73 39.65 -8.49
N LYS A 975 -0.60 39.73 -9.22
CA LYS A 975 0.30 38.59 -9.39
C LYS A 975 1.21 38.36 -8.19
N ALA A 976 1.67 39.42 -7.50
CA ALA A 976 2.38 39.25 -6.23
C ALA A 976 1.47 38.61 -5.18
N MET A 977 0.19 39.00 -5.14
CA MET A 977 -0.77 38.40 -4.22
C MET A 977 -0.93 36.91 -4.48
N THR A 978 -1.09 36.50 -5.74
CA THR A 978 -1.36 35.09 -6.08
C THR A 978 -0.12 34.22 -5.89
N VAL A 979 1.06 34.72 -6.28
CA VAL A 979 2.35 34.07 -6.01
C VAL A 979 2.59 33.88 -4.52
N LEU A 980 2.40 34.94 -3.72
CA LEU A 980 2.58 34.85 -2.28
C LEU A 980 1.56 33.90 -1.66
N THR A 981 0.33 33.91 -2.14
CA THR A 981 -0.71 33.00 -1.67
C THR A 981 -0.32 31.55 -1.92
N ILE A 982 0.14 31.21 -3.13
CA ILE A 982 0.58 29.84 -3.45
C ILE A 982 1.80 29.45 -2.61
N ILE A 983 2.85 30.27 -2.58
CA ILE A 983 4.09 29.97 -1.83
C ILE A 983 3.78 29.79 -0.35
N VAL A 984 3.09 30.76 0.27
CA VAL A 984 2.84 30.72 1.72
C VAL A 984 1.81 29.65 2.08
N SER A 985 0.86 29.32 1.19
CA SER A 985 -0.03 28.17 1.40
C SER A 985 0.71 26.83 1.34
N LEU A 986 1.77 26.68 0.53
CA LEU A 986 2.52 25.42 0.47
C LEU A 986 3.58 25.29 1.59
N LEU A 987 3.90 26.39 2.30
CA LEU A 987 4.87 26.38 3.39
C LEU A 987 4.47 25.47 4.57
N PRO A 988 3.23 25.46 5.06
CA PRO A 988 2.77 24.51 6.09
C PRO A 988 3.07 23.04 5.76
N ILE A 989 2.87 22.62 4.51
CA ILE A 989 3.21 21.26 4.05
C ILE A 989 4.72 21.06 4.04
N MET A 990 5.47 22.02 3.50
CA MET A 990 6.93 21.93 3.37
C MET A 990 7.66 21.89 4.73
N LEU A 991 7.17 22.64 5.72
CA LEU A 991 7.75 22.74 7.05
C LEU A 991 7.13 21.76 8.06
N GLY A 992 6.04 21.09 7.68
CA GLY A 992 5.33 20.16 8.55
C GLY A 992 6.14 18.90 8.83
N SER A 993 6.05 18.42 10.06
CA SER A 993 6.43 17.06 10.46
C SER A 993 5.16 16.26 10.81
N GLY A 994 5.13 14.97 10.48
CA GLY A 994 3.99 14.10 10.72
C GLY A 994 3.73 13.10 9.60
N ALA A 995 2.98 12.04 9.92
CA ALA A 995 2.70 10.94 9.01
C ALA A 995 2.08 11.43 7.69
N GLY A 996 2.71 11.04 6.57
CA GLY A 996 2.27 11.38 5.22
C GLY A 996 2.81 12.69 4.66
N ASN A 997 3.53 13.49 5.45
CA ASN A 997 4.19 14.69 4.94
C ASN A 997 5.31 14.36 3.96
N GLU A 998 5.91 13.17 4.05
CA GLU A 998 7.04 12.81 3.21
C GLU A 998 6.65 12.93 1.74
N VAL A 999 5.62 12.19 1.32
CA VAL A 999 5.12 12.23 -0.06
C VAL A 999 4.66 13.64 -0.44
N MET A 1000 3.93 14.32 0.44
CA MET A 1000 3.39 15.66 0.18
C MET A 1000 4.49 16.71 -0.06
N GLN A 1001 5.59 16.66 0.69
CA GLN A 1001 6.75 17.54 0.48
C GLN A 1001 7.39 17.30 -0.90
N ARG A 1002 7.47 16.05 -1.37
CA ARG A 1002 8.06 15.74 -2.69
C ARG A 1002 7.17 16.23 -3.84
N ILE A 1003 5.85 16.32 -3.62
CA ILE A 1003 4.91 16.92 -4.59
C ILE A 1003 4.94 18.45 -4.53
N ALA A 1004 5.03 19.03 -3.32
CA ALA A 1004 4.98 20.48 -3.09
C ALA A 1004 6.29 21.19 -3.44
N ALA A 1005 7.45 20.55 -3.24
CA ALA A 1005 8.76 21.17 -3.50
C ALA A 1005 8.93 21.63 -4.96
N PRO A 1006 8.62 20.81 -5.99
CA PRO A 1006 8.67 21.28 -7.37
C PRO A 1006 7.80 22.52 -7.61
N MET A 1007 6.59 22.54 -7.04
CA MET A 1007 5.70 23.69 -7.14
C MET A 1007 6.30 24.92 -6.47
N LEU A 1008 6.81 24.82 -5.25
CA LEU A 1008 7.37 25.95 -4.50
C LEU A 1008 8.61 26.53 -5.20
N GLY A 1009 9.55 25.68 -5.63
CA GLY A 1009 10.75 26.10 -6.35
C GLY A 1009 10.43 26.75 -7.69
N GLY A 1010 9.48 26.14 -8.42
CA GLY A 1010 8.98 26.70 -9.66
C GLY A 1010 8.19 28.00 -9.48
N MET A 1011 7.48 28.16 -8.37
CA MET A 1011 6.71 29.37 -8.06
C MET A 1011 7.61 30.56 -7.70
N ILE A 1012 8.89 30.34 -7.42
CA ILE A 1012 9.88 31.41 -7.28
C ILE A 1012 10.34 31.87 -8.67
N ALA A 1013 10.61 30.93 -9.59
CA ALA A 1013 11.11 31.23 -10.93
C ALA A 1013 10.02 31.71 -11.90
N ALA A 1014 8.86 31.05 -11.93
CA ALA A 1014 7.78 31.30 -12.90
C ALA A 1014 7.28 32.76 -12.89
N PRO A 1015 7.09 33.42 -11.74
CA PRO A 1015 6.66 34.81 -11.71
C PRO A 1015 7.75 35.77 -12.18
N LEU A 1016 9.01 35.51 -11.86
CA LEU A 1016 10.13 36.33 -12.33
C LEU A 1016 10.24 36.27 -13.85
N VAL A 1017 10.17 35.06 -14.41
CA VAL A 1017 10.17 34.83 -15.86
C VAL A 1017 8.95 35.51 -16.49
N SER A 1018 7.77 35.31 -15.93
CA SER A 1018 6.55 35.86 -16.50
C SER A 1018 6.42 37.39 -16.29
N MET A 1019 7.00 37.97 -15.25
CA MET A 1019 6.98 39.42 -15.03
C MET A 1019 8.11 40.17 -15.74
N LEU A 1020 9.25 39.54 -16.03
CA LEU A 1020 10.41 40.19 -16.64
C LEU A 1020 10.66 39.72 -18.06
N LEU A 1021 10.81 38.40 -18.26
CA LEU A 1021 11.15 37.83 -19.56
C LEU A 1021 10.00 37.96 -20.56
N MET A 1022 8.77 37.66 -20.15
CA MET A 1022 7.62 37.70 -21.06
C MET A 1022 7.33 39.10 -21.65
N PRO A 1023 7.30 40.21 -20.88
CA PRO A 1023 7.19 41.56 -21.45
C PRO A 1023 8.30 41.89 -22.45
N VAL A 1024 9.53 41.45 -22.16
CA VAL A 1024 10.69 41.66 -23.04
C VAL A 1024 10.59 40.86 -24.33
N LEU A 1025 10.19 39.58 -24.26
CA LEU A 1025 9.95 38.75 -25.44
C LEU A 1025 8.82 39.31 -26.29
N TYR A 1026 7.73 39.75 -25.67
CA TYR A 1026 6.60 40.37 -26.37
C TYR A 1026 6.99 41.69 -27.02
N PHE A 1027 7.78 42.53 -26.33
CA PHE A 1027 8.37 43.74 -26.89
C PHE A 1027 9.23 43.45 -28.13
N LEU A 1028 10.14 42.48 -28.04
CA LEU A 1028 11.01 42.10 -29.16
C LEU A 1028 10.22 41.56 -30.35
N MET A 1029 9.15 40.81 -30.10
CA MET A 1029 8.26 40.27 -31.13
C MET A 1029 7.54 41.41 -31.88
N LEU A 1030 6.89 42.32 -31.16
CA LEU A 1030 6.14 43.44 -31.76
C LEU A 1030 7.06 44.52 -32.36
N ARG A 1031 8.27 44.70 -31.81
CA ARG A 1031 9.27 45.62 -32.37
C ARG A 1031 9.69 45.21 -33.78
N ARG A 1032 9.75 43.90 -34.08
CA ARG A 1032 10.05 43.40 -35.43
C ARG A 1032 8.92 43.73 -36.42
N SER A 1033 7.66 43.61 -36.01
CA SER A 1033 6.52 43.96 -36.88
C SER A 1033 6.39 45.46 -37.12
N LEU A 1034 6.78 46.31 -36.16
CA LEU A 1034 6.83 47.77 -36.32
C LEU A 1034 8.03 48.28 -37.13
N ALA A 1035 9.04 47.44 -37.39
CA ALA A 1035 10.20 47.76 -38.22
C ALA A 1035 10.03 47.30 -39.68
N GLN A 1036 9.00 46.50 -39.97
CA GLN A 1036 8.64 46.01 -41.32
C GLN A 1036 7.48 46.79 -41.96
N LYS A 1037 6.77 47.61 -41.19
CA LYS A 1037 5.91 48.69 -41.68
C LYS A 1037 6.71 49.98 -41.67
#